data_AF-A0A2V5XEK1-F1
#
_entry.id   AF-A0A2V5XEK1-F1
#
_cell.length_a   1.000
_cell.length_b   1.000
_cell.length_c   1.000
_cell.angle_alpha   90.00
_cell.angle_beta   90.00
_cell.angle_gamma   90.00
#
_symmetry.space_group_name_H-M   'P 1'
#
loop_
_entity.id
_entity.type
_entity.pdbx_description
1 polymer ?
#
loop_
_entity_poly.entity_id
_entity_poly.type
_entity_poly.pdbx_seq_one_letter_code
_entity_poly.pdbx_strand_id
1 'polypeptide(L)'
;VLRRVLRRAVRYGRTLGFHKPFFFKLVDVVAKTMGDVFPEVRTKQRAISETIRREEEAFNKTLDRGIKLFDNALLANALTAAARREGLEIAGHSKAYWGDRPAEVEMADMKFFRAGKHIATLSFEQLRDGAWRTVLRDQPMISGEDIFRLYDTYGFPVDLTELMARERGLTVDVAGFEKLMEQQRERARKAQKKEKISVEEESLKVAPTKFLGYDFLEAEAVVETVLPGNKAWELNVVLDQTPCYAETGGQVGDRGLLHVPGHDRTEVGQLHVIDTQKRWDVFIHRAALAEGRAPELGEAVRISVDADRRHAIERHHTVTHLLHWALHEIVSRDAAQKGSYVGPDKLTFDFSSAALTKQEVRDVERLVNQKIAENAPVSWTEVPYAEAKKRSDIQQFFGEKYGDTVRVLQIGGEPKALNGYSMELCGGTHVRATSEIGPFRIVKEEAIAAGIRRIEAVAGDAARAWAIQEAARQQEKFEALARKKSDVAPLPAFSKEAETAEMLEQIDARAAHLEKIDANVHEWEKKQAKASEAQLQSRAATIANELAASHAGKDSCVSDVPNADSKLLGAVADALKTKFNGPIVLAGAVNGRVALIAVVPKKLTSKFQANEIIQKIASIVGGKGGGRPESAQGGGPDVGKIEEALAEARKLLG
;
A
#
# COMPACT_ATOMS: atom_id res chain seq x y z
N VAL A 1 18.74 10.76 -13.24
CA VAL A 1 20.13 11.23 -13.00
C VAL A 1 20.22 12.20 -11.82
N LEU A 2 19.49 13.33 -11.82
CA LEU A 2 19.58 14.36 -10.76
C LEU A 2 19.34 13.84 -9.34
N ARG A 3 18.26 13.06 -9.11
CA ARG A 3 18.01 12.44 -7.79
C ARG A 3 19.15 11.55 -7.32
N ARG A 4 19.79 10.81 -8.25
CA ARG A 4 20.95 9.95 -7.94
C ARG A 4 22.16 10.78 -7.49
N VAL A 5 22.42 11.93 -8.12
CA VAL A 5 23.48 12.85 -7.70
C VAL A 5 23.19 13.42 -6.31
N LEU A 6 21.97 13.93 -6.10
CA LEU A 6 21.52 14.46 -4.81
C LEU A 6 21.65 13.42 -3.69
N ARG A 7 21.12 12.21 -3.90
CA ARG A 7 21.12 11.12 -2.91
C ARG A 7 22.54 10.71 -2.52
N ARG A 8 23.47 10.65 -3.48
CA ARG A 8 24.90 10.41 -3.21
C ARG A 8 25.51 11.51 -2.36
N ALA A 9 25.28 12.78 -2.72
CA ALA A 9 25.79 13.92 -1.98
C ALA A 9 25.25 13.95 -0.53
N VAL A 10 23.95 13.70 -0.35
CA VAL A 10 23.31 13.63 0.98
C VAL A 10 23.89 12.49 1.83
N ARG A 11 24.14 11.32 1.22
CA ARG A 11 24.82 10.20 1.91
C ARG A 11 26.24 10.57 2.34
N TYR A 12 27.03 11.23 1.49
CA TYR A 12 28.34 11.73 1.90
C TYR A 12 28.22 12.79 3.00
N GLY A 13 27.17 13.61 2.97
CA GLY A 13 26.81 14.49 4.07
C GLY A 13 26.70 13.75 5.41
N ARG A 14 26.09 12.55 5.42
CA ARG A 14 26.02 11.71 6.64
C ARG A 14 27.40 11.30 7.15
N THR A 15 28.33 10.94 6.26
CA THR A 15 29.71 10.61 6.66
C THR A 15 30.47 11.81 7.24
N LEU A 16 30.05 13.03 6.90
CA LEU A 16 30.59 14.29 7.42
C LEU A 16 29.83 14.81 8.67
N GLY A 17 28.87 14.05 9.19
CA GLY A 17 28.08 14.41 10.38
C GLY A 17 26.87 15.32 10.11
N PHE A 18 26.50 15.55 8.84
CA PHE A 18 25.29 16.30 8.51
C PHE A 18 24.05 15.42 8.62
N HIS A 19 23.27 15.61 9.68
CA HIS A 19 22.01 14.90 9.92
C HIS A 19 20.75 15.67 9.46
N LYS A 20 20.87 16.98 9.31
CA LYS A 20 19.79 17.86 8.83
C LYS A 20 19.96 18.17 7.33
N PRO A 21 18.87 18.53 6.61
CA PRO A 21 18.98 18.99 5.23
C PRO A 21 19.98 20.14 5.09
N PHE A 22 20.92 19.98 4.17
CA PHE A 22 22.01 20.94 3.95
C PHE A 22 22.24 21.23 2.47
N PHE A 23 21.87 20.32 1.57
CA PHE A 23 22.21 20.40 0.16
C PHE A 23 21.53 21.60 -0.50
N PHE A 24 20.30 21.94 -0.08
CA PHE A 24 19.60 23.13 -0.58
C PHE A 24 20.30 24.45 -0.24
N LYS A 25 21.08 24.50 0.85
CA LYS A 25 21.83 25.71 1.25
C LYS A 25 22.97 26.03 0.27
N LEU A 26 23.42 25.04 -0.50
CA LEU A 26 24.44 25.24 -1.53
C LEU A 26 23.88 26.00 -2.75
N VAL A 27 22.55 26.03 -2.93
CA VAL A 27 21.92 26.73 -4.06
C VAL A 27 22.26 28.21 -4.05
N ASP A 28 22.29 28.85 -2.87
CA ASP A 28 22.65 30.27 -2.74
C ASP A 28 24.11 30.52 -3.15
N VAL A 29 25.01 29.62 -2.77
CA VAL A 29 26.43 29.68 -3.13
C VAL A 29 26.61 29.52 -4.63
N VAL A 30 25.90 28.57 -5.26
CA VAL A 30 25.95 28.32 -6.70
C VAL A 30 25.35 29.50 -7.47
N ALA A 31 24.21 30.04 -7.05
CA ALA A 31 23.59 31.21 -7.68
C ALA A 31 24.49 32.45 -7.59
N LYS A 32 25.22 32.61 -6.48
CA LYS A 32 26.20 33.68 -6.31
C LYS A 32 27.41 33.49 -7.24
N THR A 33 27.95 32.28 -7.32
CA THR A 33 29.23 32.00 -8.00
C THR A 33 29.07 31.81 -9.51
N MET A 34 27.96 31.21 -9.94
CA MET A 34 27.74 30.80 -11.33
C MET A 34 26.57 31.53 -12.00
N GLY A 35 25.79 32.31 -11.25
CA GLY A 35 24.57 32.94 -11.76
C GLY A 35 24.79 34.03 -12.82
N ASP A 36 26.02 34.51 -13.01
CA ASP A 36 26.36 35.41 -14.12
C ASP A 36 26.50 34.65 -15.45
N VAL A 37 26.93 33.39 -15.40
CA VAL A 37 27.06 32.50 -16.58
C VAL A 37 25.77 31.74 -16.86
N PHE A 38 25.04 31.38 -15.80
CA PHE A 38 23.76 30.66 -15.85
C PHE A 38 22.65 31.47 -15.15
N PRO A 39 22.10 32.52 -15.81
CA PRO A 39 21.11 33.43 -15.20
C PRO A 39 19.87 32.71 -14.65
N GLU A 40 19.48 31.60 -15.29
CA GLU A 40 18.34 30.78 -14.87
C GLU A 40 18.47 30.23 -13.45
N VAL A 41 19.69 30.06 -12.94
CA VAL A 41 19.95 29.62 -11.56
C VAL A 41 19.54 30.70 -10.56
N ARG A 42 19.74 31.98 -10.88
CA ARG A 42 19.24 33.11 -10.07
C ARG A 42 17.74 33.27 -10.21
N THR A 43 17.22 33.22 -11.44
CA THR A 43 15.77 33.38 -11.70
C THR A 43 14.94 32.30 -11.01
N LYS A 44 15.45 31.05 -10.95
CA LYS A 44 14.75 29.91 -10.35
C LYS A 44 15.31 29.50 -8.99
N GLN A 45 16.15 30.33 -8.35
CA GLN A 45 16.88 29.99 -7.12
C GLN A 45 15.98 29.44 -6.02
N ARG A 46 14.86 30.12 -5.76
CA ARG A 46 13.89 29.71 -4.75
C ARG A 46 13.28 28.34 -5.05
N ALA A 47 12.80 28.15 -6.28
CA ALA A 47 12.21 26.89 -6.71
C ALA A 47 13.23 25.72 -6.65
N ILE A 48 14.46 25.95 -7.11
CA ILE A 48 15.54 24.95 -7.04
C ILE A 48 15.85 24.58 -5.58
N SER A 49 15.94 25.57 -4.70
CA SER A 49 16.20 25.38 -3.27
C SER A 49 15.08 24.60 -2.59
N GLU A 50 13.82 24.97 -2.82
CA GLU A 50 12.65 24.26 -2.28
C GLU A 50 12.57 22.82 -2.79
N THR A 51 12.80 22.58 -4.09
CA THR A 51 12.81 21.23 -4.67
C THR A 51 13.94 20.37 -4.10
N ILE A 52 15.16 20.89 -4.01
CA ILE A 52 16.29 20.15 -3.41
C ILE A 52 16.00 19.84 -1.95
N ARG A 53 15.50 20.82 -1.18
CA ARG A 53 15.16 20.64 0.22
C ARG A 53 14.11 19.56 0.40
N ARG A 54 13.03 19.59 -0.38
CA ARG A 54 11.94 18.59 -0.31
C ARG A 54 12.45 17.19 -0.65
N GLU A 55 13.23 17.05 -1.72
CA GLU A 55 13.82 15.77 -2.13
C GLU A 55 14.81 15.24 -1.08
N GLU A 56 15.63 16.11 -0.48
CA GLU A 56 16.55 15.77 0.60
C GLU A 56 15.82 15.38 1.88
N GLU A 57 14.78 16.10 2.28
CA GLU A 57 13.94 15.77 3.44
C GLU A 57 13.21 14.43 3.25
N ALA A 58 12.63 14.20 2.08
CA ALA A 58 11.98 12.95 1.74
C ALA A 58 12.97 11.77 1.76
N PHE A 59 14.16 11.98 1.22
CA PHE A 59 15.21 10.96 1.20
C PHE A 59 15.79 10.68 2.59
N ASN A 60 16.03 11.72 3.41
CA ASN A 60 16.55 11.56 4.76
C ASN A 60 15.66 10.67 5.65
N LYS A 61 14.33 10.70 5.44
CA LYS A 61 13.38 9.83 6.15
C LYS A 61 13.64 8.34 5.92
N THR A 62 14.14 7.95 4.74
CA THR A 62 14.42 6.54 4.40
C THR A 62 15.90 6.19 4.44
N LEU A 63 16.79 7.19 4.35
CA LEU A 63 18.24 7.01 4.27
C LEU A 63 18.82 6.33 5.50
N ASP A 64 18.54 6.85 6.70
CA ASP A 64 19.17 6.35 7.93
C ASP A 64 18.73 4.90 8.24
N ARG A 65 17.47 4.56 7.93
CA ARG A 65 16.95 3.18 8.02
C ARG A 65 17.58 2.28 6.97
N GLY A 66 17.69 2.76 5.73
CA GLY A 66 18.27 2.01 4.62
C GLY A 66 19.77 1.72 4.80
N ILE A 67 20.54 2.68 5.32
CA ILE A 67 21.96 2.47 5.68
C ILE A 67 22.07 1.38 6.74
N LYS A 68 21.27 1.45 7.81
CA LYS A 68 21.28 0.43 8.86
C LYS A 68 20.89 -0.96 8.32
N LEU A 69 19.88 -1.05 7.46
CA LEU A 69 19.46 -2.32 6.84
C LEU A 69 20.54 -2.88 5.91
N PHE A 70 21.20 -2.02 5.14
CA PHE A 70 22.35 -2.43 4.33
C PHE A 70 23.46 -2.97 5.23
N ASP A 71 23.86 -2.17 6.21
CA ASP A 71 25.02 -2.44 7.06
C ASP A 71 24.80 -3.70 7.86
N ASN A 72 23.58 -3.94 8.37
CA ASN A 72 23.30 -5.03 9.29
C ASN A 72 22.82 -6.30 8.59
N ALA A 73 21.87 -6.19 7.64
CA ALA A 73 21.21 -7.36 7.05
C ALA A 73 21.89 -7.82 5.76
N LEU A 74 22.10 -6.90 4.81
CA LEU A 74 22.66 -7.25 3.50
C LEU A 74 24.11 -7.72 3.61
N LEU A 75 24.93 -7.03 4.40
CA LEU A 75 26.33 -7.42 4.62
C LEU A 75 26.41 -8.82 5.23
N ALA A 76 25.66 -9.09 6.30
CA ALA A 76 25.66 -10.39 6.96
C ALA A 76 25.19 -11.52 6.03
N ASN A 77 24.13 -11.28 5.25
CA ASN A 77 23.62 -12.24 4.27
C ASN A 77 24.67 -12.54 3.18
N ALA A 78 25.30 -11.51 2.61
CA ALA A 78 26.31 -11.66 1.58
C ALA A 78 27.52 -12.45 2.08
N LEU A 79 28.01 -12.14 3.28
CA LEU A 79 29.11 -12.85 3.93
C LEU A 79 28.78 -14.30 4.25
N THR A 80 27.57 -14.55 4.74
CA THR A 80 27.08 -15.91 5.04
C THR A 80 26.98 -16.75 3.78
N ALA A 81 26.46 -16.17 2.68
CA ALA A 81 26.38 -16.84 1.39
C ALA A 81 27.78 -17.16 0.83
N ALA A 82 28.74 -16.24 0.94
CA ALA A 82 30.11 -16.46 0.50
C ALA A 82 30.81 -17.55 1.31
N ALA A 83 30.73 -17.50 2.64
CA ALA A 83 31.29 -18.53 3.51
C ALA A 83 30.75 -19.93 3.20
N ARG A 84 29.44 -20.05 2.96
CA ARG A 84 28.83 -21.33 2.58
C ARG A 84 29.34 -21.86 1.24
N ARG A 85 29.57 -21.00 0.24
CA ARG A 85 30.17 -21.42 -1.04
C ARG A 85 31.58 -21.97 -0.87
N GLU A 86 32.33 -21.44 0.09
CA GLU A 86 33.67 -21.92 0.44
C GLU A 86 33.67 -23.12 1.42
N GLY A 87 32.49 -23.67 1.76
CA GLY A 87 32.38 -24.79 2.71
C GLY A 87 32.73 -24.42 4.15
N LEU A 88 32.64 -23.14 4.52
CA LEU A 88 32.83 -22.66 5.88
C LEU A 88 31.49 -22.70 6.65
N GLU A 89 31.57 -23.13 7.90
CA GLU A 89 30.46 -23.04 8.85
C GLU A 89 30.55 -21.72 9.62
N ILE A 90 29.40 -21.12 9.92
CA ILE A 90 29.32 -19.87 10.68
C ILE A 90 28.47 -20.08 11.94
N ALA A 91 28.96 -19.61 13.09
CA ALA A 91 28.18 -19.49 14.32
C ALA A 91 28.16 -18.04 14.81
N GLY A 92 27.09 -17.63 15.50
CA GLY A 92 26.90 -16.26 15.99
C GLY A 92 25.95 -15.39 15.15
N HIS A 93 24.92 -15.98 14.55
CA HIS A 93 24.04 -15.25 13.64
C HIS A 93 23.03 -14.39 14.41
N SER A 94 23.17 -13.06 14.36
CA SER A 94 22.02 -12.18 14.58
C SER A 94 21.06 -12.39 13.40
N LYS A 95 19.88 -12.99 13.63
CA LYS A 95 18.78 -12.94 12.66
C LYS A 95 18.40 -11.47 12.51
N ALA A 96 18.87 -10.81 11.46
CA ALA A 96 18.35 -9.51 11.10
C ALA A 96 16.86 -9.70 10.76
N TYR A 97 15.99 -9.31 11.68
CA TYR A 97 14.54 -9.38 11.48
C TYR A 97 14.14 -8.26 10.52
N TRP A 98 13.70 -8.65 9.34
CA TRP A 98 12.98 -7.76 8.45
C TRP A 98 11.58 -7.47 9.05
N GLY A 99 11.42 -6.34 9.76
CA GLY A 99 10.17 -5.96 10.43
C GLY A 99 10.07 -4.47 10.83
N ASP A 100 8.92 -4.08 11.37
CA ASP A 100 8.53 -2.68 11.64
C ASP A 100 9.14 -2.03 12.89
N ARG A 101 9.89 -2.76 13.70
CA ARG A 101 10.60 -2.19 14.85
C ARG A 101 12.09 -2.14 14.56
N PRO A 102 12.70 -0.95 14.42
CA PRO A 102 14.14 -0.80 14.54
C PRO A 102 14.49 -0.88 16.03
N ALA A 103 14.27 -2.05 16.64
CA ALA A 103 14.85 -2.33 17.95
C ALA A 103 16.30 -2.78 17.70
N GLU A 104 17.22 -2.15 18.41
CA GLU A 104 18.66 -2.39 18.39
C GLU A 104 18.97 -3.89 18.21
N VAL A 105 19.42 -4.25 17.00
CA VAL A 105 19.93 -5.60 16.76
C VAL A 105 21.33 -5.60 17.38
N GLU A 106 21.46 -6.18 18.57
CA GLU A 106 22.79 -6.58 19.05
C GLU A 106 23.37 -7.55 18.02
N MET A 107 24.38 -7.08 17.31
CA MET A 107 25.07 -7.87 16.30
C MET A 107 26.15 -8.67 17.02
N ALA A 108 25.97 -9.99 17.08
CA ALA A 108 26.97 -10.88 17.62
C ALA A 108 28.14 -11.03 16.65
N ASP A 109 29.34 -11.23 17.19
CA ASP A 109 30.54 -11.53 16.40
C ASP A 109 30.31 -12.78 15.52
N MET A 110 30.75 -12.73 14.25
CA MET A 110 30.70 -13.91 13.39
C MET A 110 31.91 -14.78 13.66
N LYS A 111 31.65 -16.03 14.03
CA LYS A 111 32.66 -17.07 14.18
C LYS A 111 32.67 -17.95 12.94
N PHE A 112 33.84 -18.11 12.35
CA PHE A 112 34.04 -18.94 11.17
C PHE A 112 34.69 -20.26 11.57
N PHE A 113 34.24 -21.35 10.96
CA PHE A 113 34.76 -22.69 11.18
C PHE A 113 35.03 -23.38 9.85
N ARG A 114 36.06 -24.24 9.82
CA ARG A 114 36.38 -25.11 8.68
C ARG A 114 36.48 -26.53 9.20
N ALA A 115 35.62 -27.43 8.70
CA ALA A 115 35.53 -28.82 9.18
C ALA A 115 35.44 -28.92 10.71
N GLY A 116 34.55 -28.13 11.33
CA GLY A 116 34.34 -28.08 12.78
C GLY A 116 35.43 -27.38 13.60
N LYS A 117 36.56 -26.95 13.01
CA LYS A 117 37.61 -26.18 13.70
C LYS A 117 37.38 -24.68 13.56
N HIS A 118 37.42 -23.95 14.68
CA HIS A 118 37.36 -22.49 14.70
C HIS A 118 38.59 -21.89 14.01
N ILE A 119 38.37 -20.94 13.10
CA ILE A 119 39.44 -20.28 12.32
C ILE A 119 39.53 -18.78 12.57
N ALA A 120 38.41 -18.11 12.88
CA ALA A 120 38.39 -16.68 13.17
C ALA A 120 37.11 -16.28 13.91
N THR A 121 37.20 -15.25 14.74
CA THR A 121 36.05 -14.50 15.26
C THR A 121 36.24 -13.05 14.82
N LEU A 122 35.30 -12.52 14.07
CA LEU A 122 35.33 -11.13 13.60
C LEU A 122 34.12 -10.39 14.17
N SER A 123 34.38 -9.24 14.78
CA SER A 123 33.32 -8.35 15.22
C SER A 123 32.58 -7.75 14.03
N PHE A 124 31.37 -7.26 14.26
CA PHE A 124 30.58 -6.67 13.20
C PHE A 124 31.25 -5.44 12.57
N GLU A 125 31.93 -4.63 13.39
CA GLU A 125 32.71 -3.49 12.90
C GLU A 125 33.88 -3.94 12.04
N GLN A 126 34.62 -4.97 12.46
CA GLN A 126 35.70 -5.54 11.65
C GLN A 126 35.20 -6.06 10.32
N LEU A 127 34.03 -6.72 10.30
CA LEU A 127 33.40 -7.19 9.06
C LEU A 127 32.98 -6.03 8.16
N ARG A 128 32.39 -4.98 8.72
CA ARG A 128 31.99 -3.77 7.98
C ARG A 128 33.18 -3.08 7.32
N ASP A 129 34.32 -3.08 8.01
CA ASP A 129 35.56 -2.45 7.57
C ASP A 129 36.39 -3.37 6.64
N GLY A 130 35.88 -4.58 6.36
CA GLY A 130 36.43 -5.45 5.32
C GLY A 130 37.34 -6.56 5.81
N ALA A 131 37.42 -6.81 7.12
CA ALA A 131 38.23 -7.88 7.70
C ALA A 131 37.81 -9.28 7.24
N TRP A 132 36.61 -9.44 6.67
CA TRP A 132 36.17 -10.69 6.05
C TRP A 132 37.14 -11.21 4.97
N ARG A 133 37.92 -10.33 4.33
CA ARG A 133 38.98 -10.69 3.36
C ARG A 133 40.08 -11.58 3.95
N THR A 134 40.20 -11.60 5.28
CA THR A 134 41.17 -12.45 5.97
C THR A 134 40.70 -13.91 6.07
N VAL A 135 39.40 -14.15 5.87
CA VAL A 135 38.76 -15.47 6.06
C VAL A 135 38.16 -16.01 4.76
N LEU A 136 37.54 -15.13 3.96
CA LEU A 136 36.88 -15.46 2.70
C LEU A 136 37.79 -15.13 1.52
N ARG A 137 37.83 -16.04 0.54
CA ARG A 137 38.51 -15.88 -0.74
C ARG A 137 37.58 -15.32 -1.82
N ASP A 138 36.32 -15.74 -1.78
CA ASP A 138 35.30 -15.29 -2.72
C ASP A 138 34.83 -13.89 -2.35
N GLN A 139 34.68 -13.04 -3.37
CA GLN A 139 34.07 -11.74 -3.19
C GLN A 139 32.58 -11.92 -2.82
N PRO A 140 32.12 -11.44 -1.65
CA PRO A 140 30.74 -11.60 -1.27
C PRO A 140 29.84 -10.73 -2.14
N MET A 141 28.67 -11.27 -2.47
CA MET A 141 27.70 -10.68 -3.38
C MET A 141 26.36 -10.52 -2.67
N ILE A 142 25.77 -9.33 -2.77
CA ILE A 142 24.42 -9.05 -2.29
C ILE A 142 23.43 -9.60 -3.32
N SER A 143 22.46 -10.38 -2.86
CA SER A 143 21.48 -11.05 -3.73
C SER A 143 20.50 -10.06 -4.36
N GLY A 144 19.99 -10.38 -5.55
CA GLY A 144 18.94 -9.60 -6.21
C GLY A 144 17.67 -9.46 -5.36
N GLU A 145 17.35 -10.47 -4.56
CA GLU A 145 16.21 -10.48 -3.63
C GLU A 145 16.37 -9.46 -2.50
N ASP A 146 17.54 -9.41 -1.86
CA ASP A 146 17.82 -8.44 -0.81
C ASP A 146 17.78 -7.00 -1.35
N ILE A 147 18.33 -6.80 -2.56
CA ILE A 147 18.31 -5.52 -3.26
C ILE A 147 16.87 -5.11 -3.59
N PHE A 148 16.09 -6.05 -4.16
CA PHE A 148 14.69 -5.82 -4.52
C PHE A 148 13.86 -5.46 -3.30
N ARG A 149 14.04 -6.17 -2.18
CA ARG A 149 13.34 -5.89 -0.92
C ARG A 149 13.70 -4.52 -0.36
N LEU A 150 14.99 -4.16 -0.38
CA LEU A 150 15.44 -2.85 0.12
C LEU A 150 14.87 -1.69 -0.72
N TYR A 151 14.74 -1.90 -2.03
CA TYR A 151 14.12 -0.97 -2.96
C TYR A 151 12.59 -0.89 -2.82
N ASP A 152 11.90 -2.03 -2.91
CA ASP A 152 10.44 -2.12 -2.97
C ASP A 152 9.77 -1.84 -1.62
N THR A 153 10.28 -2.45 -0.54
CA THR A 153 9.67 -2.34 0.79
C THR A 153 10.12 -1.08 1.53
N TYR A 154 11.39 -0.69 1.39
CA TYR A 154 11.99 0.38 2.20
C TYR A 154 12.35 1.64 1.39
N GLY A 155 12.14 1.62 0.07
CA GLY A 155 12.38 2.76 -0.80
C GLY A 155 13.86 3.13 -0.94
N PHE A 156 14.79 2.23 -0.61
CA PHE A 156 16.22 2.52 -0.68
C PHE A 156 16.73 2.39 -2.12
N PRO A 157 17.47 3.38 -2.65
CA PRO A 157 17.90 3.36 -4.04
C PRO A 157 18.95 2.28 -4.36
N VAL A 158 18.74 1.53 -5.44
CA VAL A 158 19.70 0.54 -5.98
C VAL A 158 21.09 1.12 -6.23
N ASP A 159 21.15 2.34 -6.75
CA ASP A 159 22.41 3.00 -7.10
C ASP A 159 23.24 3.38 -5.86
N LEU A 160 22.62 3.48 -4.69
CA LEU A 160 23.30 3.62 -3.41
C LEU A 160 23.69 2.26 -2.84
N THR A 161 22.86 1.25 -2.97
CA THR A 161 23.21 -0.14 -2.62
C THR A 161 24.47 -0.58 -3.37
N GLU A 162 24.54 -0.33 -4.68
CA GLU A 162 25.72 -0.57 -5.51
C GLU A 162 26.96 0.19 -5.03
N LEU A 163 26.80 1.47 -4.71
CA LEU A 163 27.90 2.32 -4.26
C LEU A 163 28.45 1.81 -2.92
N MET A 164 27.57 1.53 -1.96
CA MET A 164 27.94 1.05 -0.63
C MET A 164 28.56 -0.35 -0.69
N ALA A 165 28.05 -1.22 -1.57
CA ALA A 165 28.65 -2.53 -1.84
C ALA A 165 30.08 -2.36 -2.36
N ARG A 166 30.27 -1.52 -3.37
CA ARG A 166 31.59 -1.27 -3.97
C ARG A 166 32.59 -0.70 -2.97
N GLU A 167 32.20 0.26 -2.13
CA GLU A 167 33.07 0.84 -1.09
C GLU A 167 33.54 -0.21 -0.07
N ARG A 168 32.73 -1.24 0.17
CA ARG A 168 33.09 -2.38 1.04
C ARG A 168 33.76 -3.53 0.29
N GLY A 169 33.92 -3.38 -1.02
CA GLY A 169 34.41 -4.39 -1.96
C GLY A 169 33.54 -5.63 -2.05
N LEU A 170 32.22 -5.45 -1.93
CA LEU A 170 31.19 -6.43 -2.27
C LEU A 170 30.71 -6.19 -3.70
N THR A 171 30.07 -7.19 -4.30
CA THR A 171 29.34 -7.05 -5.57
C THR A 171 27.83 -7.10 -5.32
N VAL A 172 27.06 -6.76 -6.35
CA VAL A 172 25.59 -6.83 -6.34
C VAL A 172 25.10 -7.66 -7.52
N ASP A 173 24.08 -8.47 -7.28
CA ASP A 173 23.38 -9.21 -8.34
C ASP A 173 22.29 -8.33 -8.98
N VAL A 174 22.73 -7.47 -9.91
CA VAL A 174 21.83 -6.57 -10.66
C VAL A 174 20.88 -7.37 -11.55
N ALA A 175 21.35 -8.46 -12.16
CA ALA A 175 20.54 -9.31 -13.03
C ALA A 175 19.38 -9.98 -12.28
N GLY A 176 19.64 -10.50 -11.07
CA GLY A 176 18.61 -11.03 -10.18
C GLY A 176 17.59 -9.97 -9.74
N PHE A 177 18.06 -8.75 -9.45
CA PHE A 177 17.18 -7.62 -9.14
C PHE A 177 16.28 -7.25 -10.33
N GLU A 178 16.83 -7.13 -11.54
CA GLU A 178 16.08 -6.80 -12.75
C GLU A 178 15.02 -7.86 -13.07
N LYS A 179 15.34 -9.14 -12.86
CA LYS A 179 14.38 -10.24 -13.01
C LYS A 179 13.19 -10.09 -12.07
N LEU A 180 13.42 -9.74 -10.79
CA LEU A 180 12.35 -9.52 -9.81
C LEU A 180 11.52 -8.27 -10.12
N MET A 181 12.17 -7.21 -10.61
CA MET A 181 11.48 -6.01 -11.10
C MET A 181 10.58 -6.33 -12.30
N GLU A 182 11.03 -7.14 -13.24
CA GLU A 182 10.19 -7.55 -14.37
C GLU A 182 9.05 -8.45 -13.92
N GLN A 183 9.27 -9.37 -12.97
CA GLN A 183 8.18 -10.16 -12.36
C GLN A 183 7.16 -9.29 -11.61
N GLN A 184 7.59 -8.23 -10.92
CA GLN A 184 6.68 -7.27 -10.29
C GLN A 184 5.90 -6.48 -11.34
N ARG A 185 6.57 -5.99 -12.40
CA ARG A 185 5.91 -5.31 -13.53
C ARG A 185 4.93 -6.24 -14.23
N GLU A 186 5.28 -7.49 -14.46
CA GLU A 186 4.39 -8.50 -15.02
C GLU A 186 3.21 -8.77 -14.11
N ARG A 187 3.38 -8.87 -12.78
CA ARG A 187 2.28 -9.03 -11.83
C ARG A 187 1.35 -7.82 -11.84
N ALA A 188 1.88 -6.60 -11.87
CA ALA A 188 1.10 -5.38 -12.00
C ALA A 188 0.35 -5.34 -13.35
N ARG A 189 1.03 -5.67 -14.46
CA ARG A 189 0.44 -5.81 -15.79
C ARG A 189 -0.60 -6.93 -15.86
N LYS A 190 -0.42 -8.04 -15.12
CA LYS A 190 -1.36 -9.17 -15.04
C LYS A 190 -2.58 -8.81 -14.17
N ALA A 191 -2.40 -8.07 -13.09
CA ALA A 191 -3.48 -7.49 -12.30
C ALA A 191 -4.27 -6.44 -13.09
N GLN A 192 -3.62 -5.79 -14.07
CA GLN A 192 -4.25 -4.92 -15.07
C GLN A 192 -4.64 -5.62 -16.38
N LYS A 193 -4.47 -6.94 -16.53
CA LYS A 193 -4.57 -7.57 -17.87
C LYS A 193 -6.02 -7.64 -18.33
N LYS A 194 -6.31 -6.70 -19.23
CA LYS A 194 -7.26 -6.81 -20.34
C LYS A 194 -7.01 -8.09 -21.13
N GLU A 195 -8.09 -8.70 -21.63
CA GLU A 195 -8.04 -9.81 -22.58
C GLU A 195 -7.24 -9.36 -23.83
N LYS A 196 -6.11 -10.01 -24.11
CA LYS A 196 -5.33 -9.76 -25.33
C LYS A 196 -6.13 -10.28 -26.52
N ILE A 197 -6.54 -9.38 -27.42
CA ILE A 197 -7.07 -9.73 -28.74
C ILE A 197 -5.97 -10.46 -29.54
N SER A 198 -6.23 -11.70 -29.95
CA SER A 198 -5.35 -12.54 -30.79
C SER A 198 -5.63 -12.30 -32.28
N VAL A 199 -5.42 -11.06 -32.76
CA VAL A 199 -5.53 -10.75 -34.20
C VAL A 199 -4.11 -10.50 -34.73
N GLU A 200 -3.65 -11.35 -35.64
CA GLU A 200 -2.31 -11.29 -36.27
C GLU A 200 -2.23 -10.18 -37.34
N GLU A 201 -1.07 -9.53 -37.47
CA GLU A 201 -0.86 -8.35 -38.34
C GLU A 201 -1.25 -8.56 -39.81
N GLU A 202 -1.10 -9.77 -40.35
CA GLU A 202 -1.43 -10.07 -41.75
C GLU A 202 -2.94 -10.02 -42.06
N SER A 203 -3.80 -10.08 -41.04
CA SER A 203 -5.26 -10.15 -41.19
C SER A 203 -5.97 -8.79 -41.20
N LEU A 204 -5.30 -7.69 -40.83
CA LEU A 204 -5.86 -6.33 -40.77
C LEU A 204 -5.27 -5.43 -41.89
N LYS A 205 -5.55 -5.77 -43.16
CA LYS A 205 -5.24 -4.89 -44.32
C LYS A 205 -6.43 -3.97 -44.63
N VAL A 206 -6.83 -3.16 -43.65
CA VAL A 206 -7.98 -2.25 -43.76
C VAL A 206 -7.55 -0.80 -43.56
N ALA A 207 -8.33 0.14 -44.11
CA ALA A 207 -8.05 1.57 -43.95
C ALA A 207 -8.23 2.02 -42.48
N PRO A 208 -7.61 3.14 -42.07
CA PRO A 208 -7.84 3.75 -40.77
C PRO A 208 -9.33 4.03 -40.51
N THR A 209 -9.84 3.66 -39.32
CA THR A 209 -11.23 3.91 -38.95
C THR A 209 -11.44 5.39 -38.63
N LYS A 210 -12.47 6.01 -39.22
CA LYS A 210 -12.87 7.39 -38.91
C LYS A 210 -13.68 7.46 -37.63
N PHE A 211 -13.15 8.14 -36.61
CA PHE A 211 -13.86 8.33 -35.35
C PHE A 211 -14.84 9.52 -35.42
N LEU A 212 -16.11 9.26 -35.12
CA LEU A 212 -17.20 10.24 -35.13
C LEU A 212 -17.71 10.59 -33.72
N GLY A 213 -17.20 9.90 -32.70
CA GLY A 213 -17.76 9.88 -31.35
C GLY A 213 -17.60 11.16 -30.52
N TYR A 214 -16.96 12.20 -31.08
CA TYR A 214 -16.91 13.52 -30.47
C TYR A 214 -18.25 14.26 -30.57
N ASP A 215 -19.00 14.03 -31.65
CA ASP A 215 -20.20 14.78 -31.98
C ASP A 215 -21.45 13.90 -32.09
N PHE A 216 -21.27 12.60 -32.33
CA PHE A 216 -22.37 11.66 -32.53
C PHE A 216 -22.27 10.46 -31.59
N LEU A 217 -23.42 10.01 -31.07
CA LEU A 217 -23.54 8.75 -30.32
C LEU A 217 -24.02 7.59 -31.19
N GLU A 218 -24.43 7.87 -32.44
CA GLU A 218 -24.85 6.88 -33.41
C GLU A 218 -24.37 7.24 -34.82
N ALA A 219 -24.10 6.24 -35.63
CA ALA A 219 -23.74 6.42 -37.03
C ALA A 219 -24.14 5.20 -37.87
N GLU A 220 -24.33 5.44 -39.17
CA GLU A 220 -24.28 4.39 -40.18
C GLU A 220 -22.82 4.16 -40.58
N ALA A 221 -22.44 2.90 -40.74
CA ALA A 221 -21.07 2.48 -41.04
C ALA A 221 -21.08 1.26 -41.97
N VAL A 222 -19.97 1.03 -42.66
CA VAL A 222 -19.75 -0.14 -43.52
C VAL A 222 -18.78 -1.09 -42.82
N VAL A 223 -19.08 -2.37 -42.87
CA VAL A 223 -18.27 -3.43 -42.27
C VAL A 223 -17.05 -3.69 -43.15
N GLU A 224 -15.86 -3.40 -42.63
CA GLU A 224 -14.58 -3.58 -43.32
C GLU A 224 -14.00 -4.98 -43.11
N THR A 225 -14.29 -5.61 -41.98
CA THR A 225 -13.98 -7.03 -41.73
C THR A 225 -14.67 -7.54 -40.48
N VAL A 226 -14.90 -8.85 -40.42
CA VAL A 226 -15.38 -9.57 -39.25
C VAL A 226 -14.43 -10.71 -38.97
N LEU A 227 -13.84 -10.70 -37.78
CA LEU A 227 -12.87 -11.69 -37.33
C LEU A 227 -13.43 -12.47 -36.13
N PRO A 228 -12.99 -13.71 -35.90
CA PRO A 228 -13.31 -14.43 -34.67
C PRO A 228 -12.89 -13.62 -33.43
N GLY A 229 -13.75 -13.63 -32.41
CA GLY A 229 -13.45 -13.04 -31.10
C GLY A 229 -12.51 -13.90 -30.26
N ASN A 230 -12.24 -13.45 -29.03
CA ASN A 230 -11.42 -14.22 -28.08
C ASN A 230 -12.16 -15.47 -27.57
N LYS A 231 -13.49 -15.43 -27.60
CA LYS A 231 -14.38 -16.53 -27.23
C LYS A 231 -15.20 -16.94 -28.44
N ALA A 232 -15.64 -18.20 -28.47
CA ALA A 232 -16.40 -18.75 -29.60
C ALA A 232 -17.72 -18.01 -29.91
N TRP A 233 -18.27 -17.27 -28.93
CA TRP A 233 -19.49 -16.48 -29.05
C TRP A 233 -19.23 -14.98 -29.29
N GLU A 234 -17.96 -14.57 -29.35
CA GLU A 234 -17.55 -13.20 -29.62
C GLU A 234 -17.09 -13.05 -31.07
N LEU A 235 -17.28 -11.84 -31.60
CA LEU A 235 -16.81 -11.40 -32.90
C LEU A 235 -16.03 -10.10 -32.73
N ASN A 236 -15.03 -9.91 -33.57
CA ASN A 236 -14.30 -8.65 -33.70
C ASN A 236 -14.75 -8.00 -35.01
N VAL A 237 -15.56 -6.94 -34.90
CA VAL A 237 -16.11 -6.21 -36.05
C VAL A 237 -15.29 -4.93 -36.27
N VAL A 238 -14.81 -4.73 -37.49
CA VAL A 238 -14.13 -3.50 -37.90
C VAL A 238 -15.04 -2.75 -38.86
N LEU A 239 -15.14 -1.44 -38.64
CA LEU A 239 -15.96 -0.52 -39.40
C LEU A 239 -15.09 0.57 -40.05
N ASP A 240 -15.55 1.13 -41.16
CA ASP A 240 -14.95 2.29 -41.81
C ASP A 240 -15.02 3.54 -40.93
N GLN A 241 -16.13 3.72 -40.21
CA GLN A 241 -16.35 4.81 -39.25
C GLN A 241 -17.17 4.35 -38.04
N THR A 242 -17.00 5.03 -36.89
CA THR A 242 -17.70 4.64 -35.66
C THR A 242 -17.80 5.79 -34.65
N PRO A 243 -18.92 5.89 -33.89
CA PRO A 243 -19.02 6.76 -32.73
C PRO A 243 -18.40 6.13 -31.46
N CYS A 244 -18.09 4.83 -31.45
CA CYS A 244 -17.52 4.15 -30.28
C CYS A 244 -16.05 4.54 -30.09
N TYR A 245 -15.73 5.10 -28.93
CA TYR A 245 -14.37 5.45 -28.55
C TYR A 245 -13.57 4.18 -28.28
N ALA A 246 -12.42 4.07 -28.92
CA ALA A 246 -11.50 2.97 -28.69
C ALA A 246 -10.55 3.27 -27.53
N GLU A 247 -10.42 2.31 -26.62
CA GLU A 247 -9.67 2.45 -25.38
C GLU A 247 -8.23 2.97 -25.61
N THR A 248 -7.98 4.20 -25.16
CA THR A 248 -6.68 4.90 -25.25
C THR A 248 -6.61 6.01 -24.19
N GLY A 249 -5.39 6.41 -23.81
CA GLY A 249 -5.16 7.53 -22.87
C GLY A 249 -5.68 7.30 -21.44
N GLY A 250 -5.98 6.06 -21.06
CA GLY A 250 -6.56 5.72 -19.75
C GLY A 250 -8.10 5.65 -19.75
N GLN A 251 -8.77 6.23 -20.75
CA GLN A 251 -10.20 6.08 -20.96
C GLN A 251 -10.54 4.71 -21.52
N VAL A 252 -11.44 3.99 -20.84
CA VAL A 252 -11.95 2.69 -21.28
C VAL A 252 -12.76 2.79 -22.58
N GLY A 253 -12.74 1.72 -23.38
CA GLY A 253 -13.47 1.65 -24.63
C GLY A 253 -14.97 1.71 -24.43
N ASP A 254 -15.69 2.18 -25.45
CA ASP A 254 -17.14 2.22 -25.42
C ASP A 254 -17.79 0.87 -25.62
N ARG A 255 -19.02 0.83 -25.09
CA ARG A 255 -20.00 -0.22 -25.31
C ARG A 255 -21.17 0.34 -26.10
N GLY A 256 -22.01 -0.55 -26.60
CA GLY A 256 -23.14 -0.13 -27.39
C GLY A 256 -23.83 -1.26 -28.11
N LEU A 257 -24.53 -0.90 -29.18
CA LEU A 257 -25.28 -1.81 -30.01
C LEU A 257 -24.85 -1.68 -31.46
N LEU A 258 -24.76 -2.80 -32.15
CA LEU A 258 -24.57 -2.87 -33.58
C LEU A 258 -25.78 -3.59 -34.19
N HIS A 259 -26.52 -2.87 -35.01
CA HIS A 259 -27.70 -3.35 -35.71
C HIS A 259 -27.36 -3.64 -37.17
N VAL A 260 -27.59 -4.89 -37.56
CA VAL A 260 -27.40 -5.39 -38.91
C VAL A 260 -28.76 -5.40 -39.61
N PRO A 261 -28.99 -4.54 -40.62
CA PRO A 261 -30.26 -4.52 -41.34
C PRO A 261 -30.48 -5.85 -42.08
N GLY A 262 -31.74 -6.30 -42.14
CA GLY A 262 -32.11 -7.47 -42.94
C GLY A 262 -32.23 -7.10 -44.42
N HIS A 263 -31.82 -7.98 -45.33
CA HIS A 263 -31.94 -7.76 -46.78
C HIS A 263 -33.39 -7.49 -47.22
N ASP A 264 -34.38 -8.14 -46.56
CA ASP A 264 -35.82 -7.97 -46.81
C ASP A 264 -36.65 -7.83 -45.50
N ARG A 265 -36.07 -7.22 -44.45
CA ARG A 265 -36.59 -7.22 -43.05
C ARG A 265 -36.71 -8.60 -42.38
N THR A 266 -36.40 -9.67 -43.10
CA THR A 266 -36.02 -10.98 -42.56
C THR A 266 -34.51 -11.00 -42.34
N GLU A 267 -34.02 -11.78 -41.37
CA GLU A 267 -32.57 -11.93 -41.07
C GLU A 267 -31.87 -10.68 -40.50
N VAL A 268 -32.59 -9.90 -39.68
CA VAL A 268 -32.02 -8.80 -38.88
C VAL A 268 -31.07 -9.37 -37.82
N GLY A 269 -29.93 -8.73 -37.62
CA GLY A 269 -28.97 -9.08 -36.57
C GLY A 269 -28.82 -7.96 -35.54
N GLN A 270 -28.65 -8.34 -34.28
CA GLN A 270 -28.31 -7.41 -33.21
C GLN A 270 -27.14 -7.95 -32.40
N LEU A 271 -26.10 -7.13 -32.26
CA LEU A 271 -24.91 -7.46 -31.49
C LEU A 271 -24.72 -6.44 -30.37
N HIS A 272 -24.36 -6.92 -29.19
CA HIS A 272 -23.89 -6.07 -28.09
C HIS A 272 -22.40 -5.81 -28.28
N VAL A 273 -22.01 -4.55 -28.45
CA VAL A 273 -20.59 -4.13 -28.39
C VAL A 273 -20.17 -4.12 -26.93
N ILE A 274 -19.29 -5.05 -26.56
CA ILE A 274 -18.82 -5.30 -25.19
C ILE A 274 -17.65 -4.38 -24.84
N ASP A 275 -16.85 -4.04 -25.85
CA ASP A 275 -15.62 -3.26 -25.71
C ASP A 275 -15.14 -2.79 -27.09
N THR A 276 -14.50 -1.62 -27.13
CA THR A 276 -13.94 -1.04 -28.36
C THR A 276 -12.45 -0.77 -28.13
N GLN A 277 -11.60 -1.36 -28.97
CA GLN A 277 -10.14 -1.37 -28.78
C GLN A 277 -9.43 -0.83 -30.01
N LYS A 278 -8.32 -0.09 -29.81
CA LYS A 278 -7.53 0.45 -30.92
C LYS A 278 -6.34 -0.47 -31.22
N ARG A 279 -6.09 -0.74 -32.50
CA ARG A 279 -4.86 -1.37 -33.02
C ARG A 279 -4.38 -0.54 -34.19
N TRP A 280 -3.23 0.11 -34.04
CA TRP A 280 -2.78 1.14 -34.99
C TRP A 280 -3.87 2.19 -35.16
N ASP A 281 -4.33 2.50 -36.37
CA ASP A 281 -5.45 3.41 -36.60
C ASP A 281 -6.78 2.70 -36.91
N VAL A 282 -6.88 1.42 -36.58
CA VAL A 282 -8.09 0.61 -36.78
C VAL A 282 -8.79 0.37 -35.45
N PHE A 283 -10.11 0.57 -35.42
CA PHE A 283 -10.96 0.39 -34.25
C PHE A 283 -11.64 -0.98 -34.34
N ILE A 284 -11.43 -1.81 -33.32
CA ILE A 284 -11.96 -3.17 -33.24
C ILE A 284 -13.07 -3.18 -32.21
N HIS A 285 -14.28 -3.48 -32.66
CA HIS A 285 -15.47 -3.61 -31.82
C HIS A 285 -15.61 -5.08 -31.42
N ARG A 286 -15.32 -5.40 -30.17
CA ARG A 286 -15.57 -6.74 -29.64
C ARG A 286 -17.05 -6.84 -29.31
N ALA A 287 -17.76 -7.67 -30.06
CA ALA A 287 -19.21 -7.76 -29.99
C ALA A 287 -19.66 -9.21 -29.78
N ALA A 288 -20.81 -9.38 -29.14
CA ALA A 288 -21.49 -10.68 -29.04
C ALA A 288 -22.84 -10.62 -29.70
N LEU A 289 -23.18 -11.68 -30.43
CA LEU A 289 -24.48 -11.84 -31.04
C LEU A 289 -25.55 -11.95 -29.95
N ALA A 290 -26.48 -10.99 -29.94
CA ALA A 290 -27.63 -10.99 -29.04
C ALA A 290 -28.80 -11.73 -29.70
N GLU A 291 -29.12 -11.35 -30.93
CA GLU A 291 -30.22 -11.92 -31.71
C GLU A 291 -29.86 -11.95 -33.21
N GLY A 292 -30.42 -12.90 -33.95
CA GLY A 292 -30.30 -12.94 -35.41
C GLY A 292 -28.95 -13.43 -35.91
N ARG A 293 -28.31 -12.67 -36.81
CA ARG A 293 -27.05 -13.03 -37.48
C ARG A 293 -25.93 -12.02 -37.28
N ALA A 294 -24.71 -12.43 -37.61
CA ALA A 294 -23.54 -11.56 -37.68
C ALA A 294 -23.55 -10.69 -38.97
N PRO A 295 -22.91 -9.51 -38.95
CA PRO A 295 -22.71 -8.73 -40.17
C PRO A 295 -21.75 -9.40 -41.15
N GLU A 296 -21.88 -9.09 -42.43
CA GLU A 296 -20.97 -9.53 -43.49
C GLU A 296 -20.05 -8.41 -43.98
N LEU A 297 -18.96 -8.78 -44.65
CA LEU A 297 -18.02 -7.83 -45.26
C LEU A 297 -18.75 -6.95 -46.29
N GLY A 298 -18.55 -5.63 -46.21
CA GLY A 298 -19.14 -4.64 -47.11
C GLY A 298 -20.59 -4.26 -46.76
N GLU A 299 -21.17 -4.86 -45.72
CA GLU A 299 -22.53 -4.58 -45.30
C GLU A 299 -22.65 -3.25 -44.55
N ALA A 300 -23.73 -2.50 -44.82
CA ALA A 300 -24.06 -1.30 -44.07
C ALA A 300 -24.75 -1.67 -42.74
N VAL A 301 -24.25 -1.13 -41.63
CA VAL A 301 -24.77 -1.37 -40.28
C VAL A 301 -25.02 -0.05 -39.55
N ARG A 302 -25.88 -0.07 -38.54
CA ARG A 302 -26.05 1.06 -37.61
C ARG A 302 -25.40 0.73 -36.29
N ILE A 303 -24.49 1.58 -35.84
CA ILE A 303 -23.81 1.43 -34.55
C ILE A 303 -24.20 2.59 -33.62
N SER A 304 -24.50 2.27 -32.37
CA SER A 304 -24.81 3.26 -31.32
C SER A 304 -24.03 2.99 -30.04
N VAL A 305 -23.69 4.05 -29.32
CA VAL A 305 -22.98 4.01 -28.04
C VAL A 305 -23.98 3.91 -26.90
N ASP A 306 -23.62 3.17 -25.84
CA ASP A 306 -24.28 3.26 -24.54
C ASP A 306 -24.07 4.65 -23.95
N ALA A 307 -25.07 5.52 -24.12
CA ALA A 307 -25.01 6.95 -23.80
C ALA A 307 -24.77 7.19 -22.30
N ASP A 308 -25.48 6.49 -21.42
CA ASP A 308 -25.34 6.66 -19.98
C ASP A 308 -23.92 6.31 -19.52
N ARG A 309 -23.39 5.19 -20.03
CA ARG A 309 -22.02 4.79 -19.75
C ARG A 309 -21.01 5.80 -20.30
N ARG A 310 -21.23 6.30 -21.52
CA ARG A 310 -20.36 7.31 -22.14
C ARG A 310 -20.32 8.58 -21.31
N HIS A 311 -21.47 9.10 -20.90
CA HIS A 311 -21.55 10.32 -20.10
C HIS A 311 -20.86 10.16 -18.74
N ALA A 312 -21.02 9.01 -18.07
CA ALA A 312 -20.29 8.73 -16.83
C ALA A 312 -18.75 8.78 -17.03
N ILE A 313 -18.26 8.25 -18.16
CA ILE A 313 -16.84 8.30 -18.53
C ILE A 313 -16.39 9.72 -18.87
N GLU A 314 -17.17 10.49 -19.63
CA GLU A 314 -16.86 11.88 -19.98
C GLU A 314 -16.72 12.77 -18.74
N ARG A 315 -17.60 12.56 -17.74
CA ARG A 315 -17.53 13.24 -16.43
C ARG A 315 -16.22 12.91 -15.73
N HIS A 316 -15.89 11.63 -15.59
CA HIS A 316 -14.64 11.18 -14.99
C HIS A 316 -13.40 11.64 -15.77
N HIS A 317 -13.46 11.69 -17.10
CA HIS A 317 -12.33 12.12 -17.91
C HIS A 317 -12.08 13.60 -17.71
N THR A 318 -13.12 14.42 -17.82
CA THR A 318 -13.01 15.87 -17.69
C THR A 318 -12.54 16.27 -16.30
N VAL A 319 -13.06 15.62 -15.24
CA VAL A 319 -12.59 15.89 -13.88
C VAL A 319 -11.16 15.40 -13.63
N THR A 320 -10.65 14.44 -14.40
CA THR A 320 -9.23 14.03 -14.33
C THR A 320 -8.31 15.20 -14.71
N HIS A 321 -8.66 15.99 -15.73
CA HIS A 321 -7.91 17.19 -16.11
C HIS A 321 -8.01 18.32 -15.07
N LEU A 322 -9.20 18.51 -14.45
CA LEU A 322 -9.36 19.44 -13.33
C LEU A 322 -8.53 19.01 -12.11
N LEU A 323 -8.52 17.71 -11.82
CA LEU A 323 -7.73 17.12 -10.73
C LEU A 323 -6.24 17.33 -10.97
N HIS A 324 -5.76 17.09 -12.19
CA HIS A 324 -4.35 17.31 -12.53
C HIS A 324 -3.95 18.77 -12.34
N TRP A 325 -4.74 19.68 -12.88
CA TRP A 325 -4.54 21.12 -12.69
C TRP A 325 -4.56 21.52 -11.20
N ALA A 326 -5.54 21.05 -10.43
CA ALA A 326 -5.64 21.35 -9.00
C ALA A 326 -4.44 20.82 -8.19
N LEU A 327 -3.89 19.65 -8.55
CA LEU A 327 -2.67 19.12 -7.95
C LEU A 327 -1.45 20.02 -8.24
N HIS A 328 -1.39 20.64 -9.41
CA HIS A 328 -0.35 21.62 -9.72
C HIS A 328 -0.45 22.90 -8.91
N GLU A 329 -1.68 23.38 -8.69
CA GLU A 329 -1.94 24.59 -7.92
C GLU A 329 -1.69 24.40 -6.42
N ILE A 330 -2.16 23.28 -5.85
CA ILE A 330 -2.15 23.07 -4.40
C ILE A 330 -0.91 22.31 -3.91
N VAL A 331 -0.49 21.27 -4.64
CA VAL A 331 0.55 20.34 -4.15
C VAL A 331 1.90 20.68 -4.73
N SER A 332 2.05 20.64 -6.06
CA SER A 332 3.30 20.99 -6.74
C SER A 332 3.13 21.06 -8.25
N ARG A 333 3.74 22.08 -8.87
CA ARG A 333 3.93 22.16 -10.33
C ARG A 333 4.69 20.97 -10.94
N ASP A 334 5.44 20.23 -10.13
CA ASP A 334 6.17 19.02 -10.56
C ASP A 334 5.32 17.74 -10.50
N ALA A 335 4.05 17.81 -10.10
CA ALA A 335 3.16 16.64 -10.02
C ALA A 335 2.80 16.13 -11.42
N ALA A 336 3.67 15.33 -12.01
CA ALA A 336 3.49 14.76 -13.33
C ALA A 336 2.68 13.45 -13.25
N GLN A 337 1.72 13.29 -14.16
CA GLN A 337 0.99 12.04 -14.35
C GLN A 337 1.95 10.88 -14.66
N LYS A 338 1.65 9.71 -14.09
CA LYS A 338 2.35 8.43 -14.28
C LYS A 338 1.43 7.33 -14.79
N GLY A 339 0.13 7.53 -14.70
CA GLY A 339 -0.89 6.59 -15.12
C GLY A 339 -2.27 7.17 -14.86
N SER A 340 -3.25 6.75 -15.65
CA SER A 340 -4.65 7.13 -15.47
C SER A 340 -5.54 5.95 -15.86
N TYR A 341 -6.66 5.83 -15.16
CA TYR A 341 -7.78 4.96 -15.52
C TYR A 341 -9.05 5.81 -15.41
N VAL A 342 -9.87 5.80 -16.45
CA VAL A 342 -11.12 6.53 -16.52
C VAL A 342 -12.20 5.55 -16.98
N GLY A 343 -13.04 5.13 -16.02
CA GLY A 343 -14.17 4.22 -16.24
C GLY A 343 -15.51 4.86 -15.89
N PRO A 344 -16.63 4.12 -16.04
CA PRO A 344 -17.96 4.64 -15.71
C PRO A 344 -18.19 4.75 -14.19
N ASP A 345 -17.60 3.85 -13.40
CA ASP A 345 -17.84 3.79 -11.95
C ASP A 345 -16.82 4.57 -11.12
N LYS A 346 -15.62 4.83 -11.68
CA LYS A 346 -14.54 5.56 -11.01
C LYS A 346 -13.44 5.99 -11.96
N LEU A 347 -12.55 6.85 -11.45
CA LEU A 347 -11.24 7.14 -12.01
C LEU A 347 -10.11 6.84 -11.03
N THR A 348 -8.92 6.55 -11.56
CA THR A 348 -7.69 6.62 -10.77
C THR A 348 -6.64 7.46 -11.46
N PHE A 349 -5.94 8.28 -10.70
CA PHE A 349 -4.92 9.19 -11.19
C PHE A 349 -3.60 8.97 -10.45
N ASP A 350 -2.57 8.55 -11.18
CA ASP A 350 -1.24 8.30 -10.63
C ASP A 350 -0.33 9.47 -10.95
N PHE A 351 0.38 9.96 -9.95
CA PHE A 351 1.23 11.14 -10.10
C PHE A 351 2.47 11.08 -9.22
N SER A 352 3.51 11.81 -9.63
CA SER A 352 4.72 11.93 -8.82
C SER A 352 4.53 12.93 -7.70
N SER A 353 4.49 12.44 -6.46
CA SER A 353 4.43 13.28 -5.26
C SER A 353 4.91 12.53 -4.01
N ALA A 354 5.18 13.29 -2.95
CA ALA A 354 5.18 12.74 -1.59
C ALA A 354 3.74 12.41 -1.16
N ALA A 355 3.56 11.77 0.01
CA ALA A 355 2.23 11.57 0.57
C ALA A 355 1.56 12.92 0.82
N LEU A 356 0.32 13.07 0.33
CA LEU A 356 -0.47 14.27 0.56
C LEU A 356 -0.93 14.30 2.02
N THR A 357 -0.95 15.49 2.60
CA THR A 357 -1.62 15.73 3.87
C THR A 357 -3.13 15.65 3.71
N LYS A 358 -3.84 15.34 4.80
CA LYS A 358 -5.32 15.37 4.81
C LYS A 358 -5.87 16.74 4.36
N GLN A 359 -5.15 17.81 4.63
CA GLN A 359 -5.55 19.16 4.25
C GLN A 359 -5.36 19.39 2.75
N GLU A 360 -4.22 18.99 2.16
CA GLU A 360 -4.01 19.08 0.70
C GLU A 360 -5.06 18.29 -0.08
N VAL A 361 -5.43 17.08 0.36
CA VAL A 361 -6.50 16.29 -0.29
C VAL A 361 -7.82 17.07 -0.29
N ARG A 362 -8.19 17.66 0.86
CA ARG A 362 -9.41 18.48 0.98
C ARG A 362 -9.35 19.75 0.13
N ASP A 363 -8.21 20.41 0.08
CA ASP A 363 -8.03 21.65 -0.68
C ASP A 363 -8.10 21.38 -2.19
N VAL A 364 -7.52 20.26 -2.66
CA VAL A 364 -7.65 19.78 -4.05
C VAL A 364 -9.11 19.48 -4.38
N GLU A 365 -9.80 18.67 -3.57
CA GLU A 365 -11.21 18.33 -3.78
C GLU A 365 -12.10 19.59 -3.81
N ARG A 366 -11.88 20.52 -2.88
CA ARG A 366 -12.62 21.79 -2.82
C ARG A 366 -12.37 22.63 -4.09
N LEU A 367 -11.12 22.74 -4.52
CA LEU A 367 -10.78 23.52 -5.72
C LEU A 367 -11.41 22.93 -6.98
N VAL A 368 -11.41 21.60 -7.13
CA VAL A 368 -12.06 20.92 -8.25
C VAL A 368 -13.57 21.18 -8.23
N ASN A 369 -14.24 20.98 -7.09
CA ASN A 369 -15.69 21.23 -6.98
C ASN A 369 -16.06 22.71 -7.20
N GLN A 370 -15.21 23.65 -6.78
CA GLN A 370 -15.38 25.07 -7.12
C GLN A 370 -15.37 25.29 -8.63
N LYS A 371 -14.42 24.68 -9.36
CA LYS A 371 -14.35 24.80 -10.83
C LYS A 371 -15.47 24.08 -11.56
N ILE A 372 -16.03 23.01 -10.97
CA ILE A 372 -17.26 22.38 -11.45
C ILE A 372 -18.44 23.35 -11.33
N ALA A 373 -18.60 24.00 -10.17
CA ALA A 373 -19.68 24.95 -9.91
C ALA A 373 -19.62 26.23 -10.77
N GLU A 374 -18.43 26.61 -11.26
CA GLU A 374 -18.26 27.75 -12.18
C GLU A 374 -18.96 27.57 -13.54
N ASN A 375 -19.34 26.34 -13.91
CA ASN A 375 -19.96 26.01 -15.19
C ASN A 375 -19.17 26.57 -16.40
N ALA A 376 -17.85 26.43 -16.34
CA ALA A 376 -16.96 26.95 -17.36
C ALA A 376 -17.03 26.09 -18.63
N PRO A 377 -16.82 26.66 -19.84
CA PRO A 377 -16.86 25.88 -21.07
C PRO A 377 -15.70 24.88 -21.16
N VAL A 378 -15.99 23.71 -21.72
CA VAL A 378 -15.00 22.69 -22.09
C VAL A 378 -14.97 22.61 -23.62
N SER A 379 -13.82 22.90 -24.20
CA SER A 379 -13.66 23.00 -25.65
C SER A 379 -12.35 22.35 -26.11
N TRP A 380 -12.21 22.15 -27.41
CA TRP A 380 -10.99 21.60 -27.98
C TRP A 380 -10.67 22.21 -29.32
N THR A 381 -9.39 22.17 -29.69
CA THR A 381 -8.90 22.67 -30.97
C THR A 381 -7.78 21.79 -31.48
N GLU A 382 -7.81 21.47 -32.76
CA GLU A 382 -6.71 20.80 -33.44
C GLU A 382 -5.67 21.83 -33.86
N VAL A 383 -4.42 21.59 -33.48
CA VAL A 383 -3.29 22.46 -33.78
C VAL A 383 -2.09 21.64 -34.22
N PRO A 384 -1.16 22.21 -35.00
CA PRO A 384 0.11 21.56 -35.29
C PRO A 384 0.88 21.28 -33.99
N TYR A 385 1.41 20.05 -33.84
CA TYR A 385 2.17 19.68 -32.65
C TYR A 385 3.38 20.60 -32.41
N ALA A 386 4.00 21.09 -33.49
CA ALA A 386 5.10 22.04 -33.42
C ALA A 386 4.73 23.37 -32.75
N GLU A 387 3.46 23.77 -32.79
CA GLU A 387 2.95 24.97 -32.13
C GLU A 387 2.57 24.70 -30.68
N ALA A 388 1.82 23.62 -30.43
CA ALA A 388 1.46 23.20 -29.07
C ALA A 388 2.71 22.95 -28.20
N LYS A 389 3.76 22.37 -28.76
CA LYS A 389 5.01 22.10 -28.06
C LYS A 389 5.73 23.35 -27.55
N LYS A 390 5.52 24.51 -28.19
CA LYS A 390 6.13 25.80 -27.79
C LYS A 390 5.40 26.44 -26.60
N ARG A 391 4.22 25.93 -26.25
CA ARG A 391 3.34 26.48 -25.22
C ARG A 391 3.52 25.73 -23.91
N SER A 392 4.07 26.39 -22.90
CA SER A 392 4.32 25.81 -21.57
C SER A 392 3.05 25.65 -20.73
N ASP A 393 1.99 26.35 -21.11
CA ASP A 393 0.66 26.31 -20.52
C ASP A 393 -0.22 25.17 -21.07
N ILE A 394 0.21 24.51 -22.16
CA ILE A 394 -0.42 23.29 -22.67
C ILE A 394 0.37 22.09 -22.14
N GLN A 395 -0.30 21.30 -21.32
CA GLN A 395 0.27 20.12 -20.71
C GLN A 395 0.38 18.96 -21.72
N GLN A 396 1.50 18.25 -21.63
CA GLN A 396 1.87 17.14 -22.52
C GLN A 396 2.35 15.95 -21.69
N PHE A 397 2.07 14.73 -22.15
CA PHE A 397 2.53 13.52 -21.47
C PHE A 397 3.90 13.08 -21.97
N PHE A 398 4.87 13.08 -21.05
CA PHE A 398 6.24 12.65 -21.35
C PHE A 398 6.28 11.16 -21.72
N GLY A 399 6.71 10.89 -22.96
CA GLY A 399 6.92 9.52 -23.48
C GLY A 399 5.88 9.09 -24.52
N GLU A 400 4.83 9.88 -24.76
CA GLU A 400 3.91 9.63 -25.85
C GLU A 400 4.47 10.13 -27.19
N LYS A 401 4.15 9.42 -28.27
CA LYS A 401 4.44 9.86 -29.64
C LYS A 401 3.20 10.58 -30.16
N TYR A 402 3.35 11.87 -30.47
CA TYR A 402 2.31 12.68 -31.08
C TYR A 402 2.48 12.73 -32.59
N GLY A 403 1.36 12.77 -33.32
CA GLY A 403 1.36 13.03 -34.76
C GLY A 403 1.62 14.50 -35.09
N ASP A 404 1.57 14.85 -36.37
CA ASP A 404 1.80 16.22 -36.85
C ASP A 404 0.72 17.20 -36.36
N THR A 405 -0.51 16.71 -36.19
CA THR A 405 -1.64 17.45 -35.61
C THR A 405 -2.04 16.82 -34.29
N VAL A 406 -2.30 17.64 -33.29
CA VAL A 406 -2.76 17.21 -31.96
C VAL A 406 -4.01 17.96 -31.54
N ARG A 407 -4.86 17.29 -30.76
CA ARG A 407 -6.05 17.88 -30.15
C ARG A 407 -5.70 18.42 -28.77
N VAL A 408 -5.87 19.72 -28.59
CA VAL A 408 -5.73 20.39 -27.28
C VAL A 408 -7.11 20.50 -26.67
N LEU A 409 -7.32 19.83 -25.53
CA LEU A 409 -8.46 20.07 -24.64
C LEU A 409 -8.20 21.35 -23.85
N GLN A 410 -9.24 22.15 -23.68
CA GLN A 410 -9.25 23.36 -22.87
C GLN A 410 -10.46 23.35 -21.93
N ILE A 411 -10.21 23.62 -20.65
CA ILE A 411 -11.24 23.84 -19.65
C ILE A 411 -11.16 25.28 -19.13
N GLY A 412 -12.28 25.99 -19.19
CA GLY A 412 -12.40 27.41 -18.87
C GLY A 412 -11.82 28.32 -19.96
N GLY A 413 -11.90 29.63 -19.71
CA GLY A 413 -11.54 30.64 -20.72
C GLY A 413 -12.59 30.75 -21.84
N GLU A 414 -12.19 31.34 -22.95
CA GLU A 414 -13.03 31.50 -24.14
C GLU A 414 -12.92 30.23 -25.02
N PRO A 415 -14.04 29.66 -25.50
CA PRO A 415 -14.01 28.44 -26.30
C PRO A 415 -13.05 28.52 -27.49
N LYS A 416 -12.17 27.53 -27.63
CA LYS A 416 -11.18 27.41 -28.72
C LYS A 416 -10.11 28.52 -28.78
N ALA A 417 -10.09 29.46 -27.82
CA ALA A 417 -9.08 30.51 -27.78
C ALA A 417 -7.74 30.06 -27.18
N LEU A 418 -7.70 28.85 -26.59
CA LEU A 418 -6.57 28.29 -25.86
C LEU A 418 -6.07 29.25 -24.77
N ASN A 419 -6.99 29.69 -23.89
CA ASN A 419 -6.70 30.57 -22.75
C ASN A 419 -7.38 30.06 -21.45
N GLY A 420 -7.69 28.77 -21.40
CA GLY A 420 -8.26 28.11 -20.21
C GLY A 420 -7.22 27.90 -19.11
N TYR A 421 -7.70 27.65 -17.90
CA TYR A 421 -6.81 27.38 -16.76
C TYR A 421 -6.24 25.94 -16.78
N SER A 422 -6.93 25.01 -17.44
CA SER A 422 -6.42 23.66 -17.71
C SER A 422 -6.44 23.43 -19.22
N MET A 423 -5.26 23.18 -19.79
CA MET A 423 -5.09 22.88 -21.21
C MET A 423 -4.13 21.71 -21.38
N GLU A 424 -4.53 20.71 -22.16
CA GLU A 424 -3.81 19.45 -22.25
C GLU A 424 -4.00 18.77 -23.61
N LEU A 425 -2.98 18.05 -24.09
CA LEU A 425 -3.14 17.18 -25.25
C LEU A 425 -3.98 15.96 -24.87
N CYS A 426 -5.23 15.90 -25.35
CA CYS A 426 -6.14 14.81 -25.04
C CYS A 426 -7.04 14.45 -26.22
N GLY A 427 -7.00 13.16 -26.59
CA GLY A 427 -7.85 12.57 -27.63
C GLY A 427 -9.17 12.00 -27.10
N GLY A 428 -9.42 12.06 -25.79
CA GLY A 428 -10.61 11.49 -25.17
C GLY A 428 -11.91 12.24 -25.39
N THR A 429 -13.00 11.64 -24.92
CA THR A 429 -14.33 12.25 -24.89
C THR A 429 -14.53 13.04 -23.60
N HIS A 430 -15.19 14.19 -23.69
CA HIS A 430 -15.34 15.13 -22.58
C HIS A 430 -16.75 15.72 -22.56
N VAL A 431 -17.17 16.19 -21.38
CA VAL A 431 -18.38 17.00 -21.24
C VAL A 431 -18.23 18.35 -21.94
N ARG A 432 -19.32 19.11 -22.12
CA ARG A 432 -19.28 20.41 -22.80
C ARG A 432 -19.13 21.60 -21.84
N ALA A 433 -19.53 21.44 -20.58
CA ALA A 433 -19.31 22.40 -19.52
C ALA A 433 -18.94 21.72 -18.20
N THR A 434 -18.21 22.41 -17.32
CA THR A 434 -17.72 21.80 -16.08
C THR A 434 -18.84 21.38 -15.12
N SER A 435 -20.03 22.00 -15.18
CA SER A 435 -21.16 21.61 -14.32
C SER A 435 -21.74 20.24 -14.65
N GLU A 436 -21.58 19.76 -15.89
CA GLU A 436 -22.04 18.44 -16.34
C GLU A 436 -21.29 17.28 -15.66
N ILE A 437 -20.13 17.57 -15.05
CA ILE A 437 -19.36 16.62 -14.24
C ILE A 437 -20.17 16.16 -13.02
N GLY A 438 -20.96 17.07 -12.42
CA GLY A 438 -21.63 16.85 -11.15
C GLY A 438 -20.67 16.77 -9.95
N PRO A 439 -21.16 16.39 -8.76
CA PRO A 439 -20.35 16.36 -7.55
C PRO A 439 -19.15 15.42 -7.66
N PHE A 440 -17.98 15.86 -7.20
CA PHE A 440 -16.72 15.12 -7.24
C PHE A 440 -16.22 14.78 -5.84
N ARG A 441 -15.73 13.54 -5.67
CA ARG A 441 -15.21 13.04 -4.40
C ARG A 441 -13.93 12.24 -4.59
N ILE A 442 -12.88 12.59 -3.84
CA ILE A 442 -11.69 11.77 -3.64
C ILE A 442 -12.03 10.69 -2.61
N VAL A 443 -12.05 9.44 -3.07
CA VAL A 443 -12.35 8.27 -2.23
C VAL A 443 -11.13 7.88 -1.40
N LYS A 444 -9.95 7.92 -2.03
CA LYS A 444 -8.71 7.45 -1.39
C LYS A 444 -7.48 8.06 -2.04
N GLU A 445 -6.45 8.27 -1.22
CA GLU A 445 -5.09 8.61 -1.64
C GLU A 445 -4.11 7.58 -1.04
N GLU A 446 -3.22 7.02 -1.87
CA GLU A 446 -2.26 6.02 -1.40
C GLU A 446 -0.93 5.97 -2.17
N ALA A 447 0.08 5.33 -1.57
CA ALA A 447 1.35 5.05 -2.25
C ALA A 447 1.20 3.83 -3.14
N ILE A 448 1.62 3.92 -4.40
CA ILE A 448 1.71 2.75 -5.29
C ILE A 448 3.16 2.35 -5.59
N ALA A 449 4.10 3.29 -5.48
CA ALA A 449 5.54 3.06 -5.57
C ALA A 449 6.29 4.21 -4.89
N ALA A 450 7.61 4.07 -4.74
CA ALA A 450 8.46 5.12 -4.19
C ALA A 450 8.34 6.43 -4.99
N GLY A 451 7.75 7.47 -4.38
CA GLY A 451 7.53 8.78 -5.00
C GLY A 451 6.39 8.83 -6.03
N ILE A 452 5.51 7.81 -6.05
CA ILE A 452 4.31 7.79 -6.89
C ILE A 452 3.09 7.54 -6.00
N ARG A 453 2.10 8.43 -6.12
CA ARG A 453 0.82 8.39 -5.40
C ARG A 453 -0.32 8.11 -6.37
N ARG A 454 -1.38 7.50 -5.87
CA ARG A 454 -2.63 7.29 -6.58
C ARG A 454 -3.77 7.97 -5.84
N ILE A 455 -4.55 8.75 -6.56
CA ILE A 455 -5.88 9.19 -6.14
C ILE A 455 -6.91 8.29 -6.82
N GLU A 456 -7.82 7.71 -6.06
CA GLU A 456 -9.06 7.11 -6.55
C GLU A 456 -10.21 8.08 -6.25
N ALA A 457 -11.03 8.37 -7.26
CA ALA A 457 -12.11 9.35 -7.15
C ALA A 457 -13.33 8.96 -8.00
N VAL A 458 -14.45 9.61 -7.70
CA VAL A 458 -15.75 9.41 -8.35
C VAL A 458 -16.42 10.76 -8.63
N ALA A 459 -17.23 10.84 -9.69
CA ALA A 459 -17.97 12.03 -10.08
C ALA A 459 -19.41 11.71 -10.52
N GLY A 460 -20.32 12.68 -10.37
CA GLY A 460 -21.71 12.56 -10.79
C GLY A 460 -22.44 11.42 -10.08
N ASP A 461 -23.18 10.60 -10.83
CA ASP A 461 -23.98 9.48 -10.28
C ASP A 461 -23.12 8.45 -9.54
N ALA A 462 -21.86 8.25 -9.97
CA ALA A 462 -20.92 7.38 -9.26
C ALA A 462 -20.58 7.90 -7.86
N ALA A 463 -20.52 9.22 -7.67
CA ALA A 463 -20.33 9.82 -6.35
C ALA A 463 -21.54 9.60 -5.44
N ARG A 464 -22.76 9.64 -6.00
CA ARG A 464 -24.00 9.31 -5.27
C ARG A 464 -24.03 7.84 -4.86
N ALA A 465 -23.74 6.94 -5.80
CA ALA A 465 -23.68 5.51 -5.52
C ALA A 465 -22.63 5.18 -4.44
N TRP A 466 -21.46 5.81 -4.51
CA TRP A 466 -20.42 5.70 -3.50
C TRP A 466 -20.88 6.20 -2.12
N ALA A 467 -21.53 7.37 -2.04
CA ALA A 467 -22.02 7.91 -0.77
C ALA A 467 -23.03 6.97 -0.09
N ILE A 468 -23.92 6.35 -0.85
CA ILE A 468 -24.88 5.36 -0.33
C ILE A 468 -24.17 4.13 0.24
N GLN A 469 -23.15 3.62 -0.46
CA GLN A 469 -22.36 2.47 -0.01
C GLN A 469 -21.52 2.82 1.23
N GLU A 470 -20.90 4.00 1.25
CA GLU A 470 -20.10 4.46 2.37
C GLU A 470 -20.96 4.70 3.61
N ALA A 471 -22.19 5.23 3.47
CA ALA A 471 -23.14 5.36 4.56
C ALA A 471 -23.47 4.02 5.22
N ALA A 472 -23.63 2.95 4.42
CA ALA A 472 -23.86 1.61 4.93
C ALA A 472 -22.63 1.08 5.69
N ARG A 473 -21.42 1.26 5.15
CA ARG A 473 -20.17 0.87 5.82
C ARG A 473 -19.96 1.59 7.15
N GLN A 474 -20.28 2.89 7.19
CA GLN A 474 -20.23 3.69 8.41
C GLN A 474 -21.24 3.22 9.46
N GLN A 475 -22.45 2.84 9.02
CA GLN A 475 -23.48 2.28 9.88
C GLN A 475 -23.06 0.94 10.50
N GLU A 476 -22.50 0.02 9.70
CA GLU A 476 -21.96 -1.26 10.20
C GLU A 476 -20.84 -1.05 11.23
N LYS A 477 -19.92 -0.11 10.96
CA LYS A 477 -18.86 0.24 11.91
C LYS A 477 -19.44 0.80 13.22
N PHE A 478 -20.43 1.67 13.13
CA PHE A 478 -21.12 2.22 14.30
C PHE A 478 -21.75 1.11 15.14
N GLU A 479 -22.48 0.19 14.52
CA GLU A 479 -23.13 -0.94 15.22
C GLU A 479 -22.12 -1.86 15.90
N ALA A 480 -20.97 -2.12 15.26
CA ALA A 480 -19.89 -2.88 15.88
C ALA A 480 -19.33 -2.20 17.14
N LEU A 481 -19.18 -0.87 17.11
CA LEU A 481 -18.74 -0.08 18.27
C LEU A 481 -19.82 -0.02 19.37
N ALA A 482 -21.08 0.13 18.99
CA ALA A 482 -22.21 0.16 19.92
C ALA A 482 -22.42 -1.17 20.65
N ARG A 483 -22.10 -2.31 20.01
CA ARG A 483 -22.08 -3.63 20.68
C ARG A 483 -21.02 -3.73 21.77
N LYS A 484 -19.90 -3.00 21.64
CA LYS A 484 -18.83 -2.98 22.64
C LYS A 484 -19.15 -2.05 23.81
N LYS A 485 -19.67 -0.86 23.52
CA LYS A 485 -20.15 0.13 24.50
C LYS A 485 -21.55 0.57 24.11
N SER A 486 -22.55 0.14 24.87
CA SER A 486 -23.96 0.42 24.57
C SER A 486 -24.34 1.91 24.62
N ASP A 487 -23.61 2.69 25.41
CA ASP A 487 -23.83 4.12 25.61
C ASP A 487 -22.95 4.97 24.66
N VAL A 488 -23.04 4.73 23.35
CA VAL A 488 -22.38 5.57 22.34
C VAL A 488 -23.38 6.55 21.75
N ALA A 489 -22.95 7.79 21.51
CA ALA A 489 -23.78 8.79 20.87
C ALA A 489 -24.23 8.30 19.48
N PRO A 490 -25.49 8.54 19.08
CA PRO A 490 -26.01 8.05 17.80
C PRO A 490 -25.23 8.65 16.63
N LEU A 491 -25.08 7.86 15.56
CA LEU A 491 -24.49 8.34 14.32
C LEU A 491 -25.38 9.42 13.69
N PRO A 492 -24.83 10.53 13.15
CA PRO A 492 -25.62 11.53 12.43
C PRO A 492 -26.50 10.92 11.33
N ALA A 493 -27.63 11.53 11.01
CA ALA A 493 -28.54 11.03 9.99
C ALA A 493 -27.90 11.04 8.58
N PHE A 494 -28.36 10.14 7.71
CA PHE A 494 -28.05 10.13 6.28
C PHE A 494 -29.34 9.90 5.51
N SER A 495 -29.61 10.75 4.53
CA SER A 495 -30.79 10.63 3.65
C SER A 495 -30.37 10.23 2.25
N LYS A 496 -31.04 9.22 1.69
CA LYS A 496 -30.82 8.78 0.30
C LYS A 496 -31.55 9.67 -0.70
N GLU A 497 -32.42 10.52 -0.21
CA GLU A 497 -33.26 11.47 -0.94
C GLU A 497 -32.59 12.84 -1.06
N ALA A 498 -31.54 13.10 -0.27
CA ALA A 498 -30.75 14.33 -0.33
C ALA A 498 -30.00 14.49 -1.66
N GLU A 499 -29.64 15.72 -2.00
CA GLU A 499 -28.76 15.99 -3.13
C GLU A 499 -27.36 15.39 -2.89
N THR A 500 -26.68 14.98 -3.96
CA THR A 500 -25.40 14.24 -3.83
C THR A 500 -24.34 15.05 -3.08
N ALA A 501 -24.28 16.38 -3.25
CA ALA A 501 -23.35 17.22 -2.49
C ALA A 501 -23.64 17.18 -0.99
N GLU A 502 -24.92 17.24 -0.59
CA GLU A 502 -25.34 17.13 0.81
C GLU A 502 -25.05 15.74 1.38
N MET A 503 -25.26 14.67 0.58
CA MET A 503 -24.88 13.32 0.98
C MET A 503 -23.40 13.22 1.34
N LEU A 504 -22.52 13.84 0.54
CA LEU A 504 -21.07 13.82 0.80
C LEU A 504 -20.71 14.57 2.10
N GLU A 505 -21.37 15.70 2.39
CA GLU A 505 -21.21 16.40 3.67
C GLU A 505 -21.69 15.56 4.86
N GLN A 506 -22.81 14.85 4.71
CA GLN A 506 -23.31 13.93 5.74
C GLN A 506 -22.32 12.78 5.98
N ILE A 507 -21.70 12.23 4.93
CA ILE A 507 -20.64 11.21 5.03
C ILE A 507 -19.42 11.74 5.79
N ASP A 508 -19.00 12.98 5.54
CA ASP A 508 -17.89 13.60 6.25
C ASP A 508 -18.19 13.84 7.73
N ALA A 509 -19.40 14.33 8.04
CA ALA A 509 -19.85 14.51 9.41
C ALA A 509 -19.89 13.18 10.18
N ARG A 510 -20.41 12.12 9.55
CA ARG A 510 -20.43 10.76 10.10
C ARG A 510 -19.02 10.20 10.32
N ALA A 511 -18.10 10.39 9.37
CA ALA A 511 -16.72 9.94 9.51
C ALA A 511 -16.02 10.59 10.72
N ALA A 512 -16.17 11.91 10.87
CA ALA A 512 -15.63 12.64 12.02
C ALA A 512 -16.25 12.19 13.36
N HIS A 513 -17.55 11.84 13.36
CA HIS A 513 -18.23 11.32 14.53
C HIS A 513 -17.73 9.90 14.90
N LEU A 514 -17.57 9.03 13.90
CA LEU A 514 -17.05 7.68 14.08
C LEU A 514 -15.62 7.66 14.64
N GLU A 515 -14.75 8.58 14.21
CA GLU A 515 -13.39 8.69 14.75
C GLU A 515 -13.41 9.00 16.26
N LYS A 516 -14.32 9.88 16.71
CA LYS A 516 -14.49 10.18 18.14
C LYS A 516 -15.06 8.99 18.91
N ILE A 517 -16.07 8.31 18.37
CA ILE A 517 -16.64 7.12 19.02
C ILE A 517 -15.59 6.02 19.15
N ASP A 518 -14.85 5.73 18.08
CA ASP A 518 -13.80 4.69 18.05
C ASP A 518 -12.73 4.96 19.12
N ALA A 519 -12.24 6.20 19.22
CA ALA A 519 -11.30 6.61 20.26
C ALA A 519 -11.88 6.44 21.68
N ASN A 520 -13.13 6.86 21.89
CA ASN A 520 -13.81 6.73 23.19
C ASN A 520 -14.01 5.26 23.60
N VAL A 521 -14.40 4.40 22.66
CA VAL A 521 -14.55 2.95 22.90
C VAL A 521 -13.21 2.34 23.22
N HIS A 522 -12.15 2.69 22.49
CA HIS A 522 -10.81 2.18 22.76
C HIS A 522 -10.28 2.62 24.14
N GLU A 523 -10.51 3.87 24.54
CA GLU A 523 -10.16 4.35 25.87
C GLU A 523 -10.96 3.62 26.97
N TRP A 524 -12.25 3.38 26.73
CA TRP A 524 -13.10 2.62 27.64
C TRP A 524 -12.64 1.17 27.79
N GLU A 525 -12.31 0.47 26.70
CA GLU A 525 -11.75 -0.89 26.72
C GLU A 525 -10.45 -0.92 27.55
N LYS A 526 -9.58 0.08 27.38
CA LYS A 526 -8.34 0.21 28.15
C LYS A 526 -8.62 0.43 29.65
N LYS A 527 -9.62 1.24 30.01
CA LYS A 527 -10.03 1.45 31.40
C LYS A 527 -10.61 0.18 32.02
N GLN A 528 -11.45 -0.55 31.29
CA GLN A 528 -12.00 -1.83 31.73
C GLN A 528 -10.90 -2.87 31.97
N ALA A 529 -9.95 -2.99 31.04
CA ALA A 529 -8.81 -3.90 31.19
C ALA A 529 -7.98 -3.55 32.45
N LYS A 530 -7.70 -2.27 32.68
CA LYS A 530 -6.99 -1.81 33.89
C LYS A 530 -7.77 -2.06 35.17
N ALA A 531 -9.08 -1.82 35.18
CA ALA A 531 -9.92 -2.06 36.35
C ALA A 531 -9.98 -3.55 36.69
N SER A 532 -10.13 -4.41 35.68
CA SER A 532 -10.08 -5.86 35.83
C SER A 532 -8.72 -6.34 36.35
N GLU A 533 -7.62 -5.78 35.85
CA GLU A 533 -6.27 -6.07 36.33
C GLU A 533 -6.06 -5.61 37.78
N ALA A 534 -6.49 -4.40 38.14
CA ALA A 534 -6.41 -3.90 39.51
C ALA A 534 -7.24 -4.76 40.49
N GLN A 535 -8.44 -5.19 40.09
CA GLN A 535 -9.27 -6.09 40.88
C GLN A 535 -8.59 -7.47 41.05
N LEU A 536 -7.98 -8.00 39.99
CA LEU A 536 -7.19 -9.23 40.04
C LEU A 536 -6.02 -9.11 41.01
N GLN A 537 -5.25 -8.02 40.92
CA GLN A 537 -4.11 -7.75 41.80
C GLN A 537 -4.54 -7.57 43.26
N SER A 538 -5.64 -6.85 43.52
CA SER A 538 -6.18 -6.68 44.87
C SER A 538 -6.62 -8.01 45.46
N ARG A 539 -7.37 -8.84 44.70
CA ARG A 539 -7.77 -10.19 45.14
C ARG A 539 -6.55 -11.06 45.41
N ALA A 540 -5.54 -11.00 44.53
CA ALA A 540 -4.30 -11.74 44.68
C ALA A 540 -3.52 -11.33 45.94
N ALA A 541 -3.44 -10.03 46.23
CA ALA A 541 -2.76 -9.51 47.42
C ALA A 541 -3.44 -9.98 48.72
N THR A 542 -4.78 -9.99 48.78
CA THR A 542 -5.55 -10.52 49.92
C THR A 542 -5.23 -11.99 50.15
N ILE A 543 -5.36 -12.83 49.12
CA ILE A 543 -5.04 -14.26 49.20
C ILE A 543 -3.59 -14.47 49.62
N ALA A 544 -2.65 -13.72 49.03
CA ALA A 544 -1.24 -13.82 49.37
C ALA A 544 -0.94 -13.40 50.83
N ASN A 545 -1.72 -12.48 51.43
CA ASN A 545 -1.60 -12.13 52.84
C ASN A 545 -2.09 -13.29 53.74
N GLU A 546 -3.23 -13.89 53.41
CA GLU A 546 -3.80 -15.03 54.15
C GLU A 546 -2.88 -16.25 54.08
N LEU A 547 -2.33 -16.55 52.90
CA LEU A 547 -1.37 -17.64 52.71
C LEU A 547 -0.06 -17.40 53.46
N ALA A 548 0.44 -16.16 53.46
CA ALA A 548 1.63 -15.81 54.23
C ALA A 548 1.41 -15.98 55.75
N ALA A 549 0.23 -15.60 56.26
CA ALA A 549 -0.10 -15.76 57.68
C ALA A 549 -0.24 -17.25 58.08
N SER A 550 -0.92 -18.06 57.27
CA SER A 550 -1.10 -19.50 57.52
C SER A 550 0.19 -20.33 57.40
N HIS A 551 1.23 -19.78 56.77
CA HIS A 551 2.55 -20.39 56.60
C HIS A 551 3.65 -19.60 57.33
N ALA A 552 3.28 -18.84 58.38
CA ALA A 552 4.23 -18.08 59.17
C ALA A 552 5.39 -18.96 59.68
N GLY A 553 6.62 -18.51 59.47
CA GLY A 553 7.84 -19.22 59.87
C GLY A 553 8.32 -20.31 58.90
N LYS A 554 7.66 -20.52 57.75
CA LYS A 554 8.13 -21.45 56.70
C LYS A 554 8.82 -20.70 55.56
N ASP A 555 9.88 -21.30 55.01
CA ASP A 555 10.60 -20.72 53.86
C ASP A 555 9.84 -20.91 52.53
N SER A 556 9.00 -21.95 52.42
CA SER A 556 8.24 -22.29 51.22
C SER A 556 6.72 -22.24 51.44
N CYS A 557 5.97 -21.98 50.37
CA CYS A 557 4.50 -22.00 50.38
C CYS A 557 3.99 -23.06 49.41
N VAL A 558 3.25 -24.06 49.91
CA VAL A 558 2.54 -25.05 49.09
C VAL A 558 1.09 -25.05 49.52
N SER A 559 0.19 -24.59 48.65
CA SER A 559 -1.20 -24.39 49.05
C SER A 559 -2.19 -24.49 47.90
N ASP A 560 -3.41 -24.86 48.25
CA ASP A 560 -4.57 -24.74 47.39
C ASP A 560 -5.13 -23.31 47.48
N VAL A 561 -5.50 -22.74 46.33
CA VAL A 561 -6.19 -21.46 46.21
C VAL A 561 -7.54 -21.76 45.56
N PRO A 562 -8.59 -21.97 46.37
CA PRO A 562 -9.91 -22.29 45.86
C PRO A 562 -10.42 -21.22 44.88
N ASN A 563 -11.12 -21.65 43.84
CA ASN A 563 -11.71 -20.77 42.82
C ASN A 563 -10.68 -19.83 42.14
N ALA A 564 -9.46 -20.32 41.90
CA ALA A 564 -8.41 -19.63 41.18
C ALA A 564 -8.06 -20.32 39.85
N ASP A 565 -8.07 -19.54 38.78
CA ASP A 565 -7.57 -19.93 37.47
C ASP A 565 -6.07 -19.59 37.32
N SER A 566 -5.47 -19.90 36.18
CA SER A 566 -4.04 -19.65 35.97
C SER A 566 -3.65 -18.17 36.10
N LYS A 567 -4.55 -17.24 35.74
CA LYS A 567 -4.30 -15.80 35.86
C LYS A 567 -4.26 -15.36 37.31
N LEU A 568 -5.24 -15.77 38.13
CA LEU A 568 -5.25 -15.45 39.55
C LEU A 568 -4.09 -16.12 40.28
N LEU A 569 -3.79 -17.40 40.00
CA LEU A 569 -2.64 -18.10 40.58
C LEU A 569 -1.31 -17.42 40.23
N GLY A 570 -1.15 -16.97 38.99
CA GLY A 570 0.00 -16.16 38.57
C GLY A 570 0.16 -14.90 39.41
N ALA A 571 -0.91 -14.11 39.53
CA ALA A 571 -0.90 -12.87 40.32
C ALA A 571 -0.65 -13.12 41.81
N VAL A 572 -1.22 -14.19 42.39
CA VAL A 572 -0.99 -14.59 43.79
C VAL A 572 0.47 -15.01 44.00
N ALA A 573 1.01 -15.85 43.12
CA ALA A 573 2.41 -16.28 43.18
C ALA A 573 3.37 -15.08 43.09
N ASP A 574 3.08 -14.11 42.21
CA ASP A 574 3.86 -12.87 42.10
C ASP A 574 3.82 -12.05 43.40
N ALA A 575 2.65 -11.89 44.02
CA ALA A 575 2.52 -11.21 45.30
C ALA A 575 3.26 -11.94 46.44
N LEU A 576 3.28 -13.28 46.42
CA LEU A 576 3.96 -14.12 47.41
C LEU A 576 5.49 -14.11 47.30
N LYS A 577 6.07 -13.83 46.11
CA LYS A 577 7.54 -13.75 45.91
C LYS A 577 8.24 -12.79 46.87
N THR A 578 7.53 -11.75 47.31
CA THR A 578 8.08 -10.75 48.24
C THR A 578 8.00 -11.18 49.71
N LYS A 579 7.24 -12.24 50.01
CA LYS A 579 6.95 -12.71 51.37
C LYS A 579 7.64 -14.02 51.71
N PHE A 580 8.01 -14.81 50.70
CA PHE A 580 8.68 -16.09 50.87
C PHE A 580 10.08 -16.07 50.22
N ASN A 581 11.05 -16.66 50.92
CA ASN A 581 12.42 -16.79 50.45
C ASN A 581 12.69 -18.11 49.70
N GLY A 582 11.76 -19.06 49.77
CA GLY A 582 11.79 -20.39 49.18
C GLY A 582 10.77 -20.60 48.06
N PRO A 583 10.64 -21.85 47.56
CA PRO A 583 9.71 -22.20 46.49
C PRO A 583 8.25 -21.95 46.85
N ILE A 584 7.48 -21.49 45.87
CA ILE A 584 6.02 -21.30 45.97
C ILE A 584 5.37 -22.25 44.96
N VAL A 585 4.47 -23.11 45.41
CA VAL A 585 3.67 -24.01 44.58
C VAL A 585 2.21 -23.83 44.92
N LEU A 586 1.40 -23.39 43.96
CA LEU A 586 -0.02 -23.17 44.15
C LEU A 586 -0.82 -24.03 43.18
N ALA A 587 -1.93 -24.56 43.67
CA ALA A 587 -2.96 -25.18 42.86
C ALA A 587 -4.28 -24.42 43.01
N GLY A 588 -5.16 -24.53 42.04
CA GLY A 588 -6.51 -23.99 42.12
C GLY A 588 -7.38 -24.59 41.01
N ALA A 589 -8.69 -24.51 41.16
CA ALA A 589 -9.62 -24.97 40.14
C ALA A 589 -10.77 -23.99 39.91
N VAL A 590 -11.14 -23.86 38.64
CA VAL A 590 -12.31 -23.11 38.17
C VAL A 590 -12.96 -23.91 37.03
N ASN A 591 -14.29 -24.02 37.03
CA ASN A 591 -15.07 -24.69 35.97
C ASN A 591 -14.59 -26.12 35.65
N GLY A 592 -14.22 -26.90 36.68
CA GLY A 592 -13.84 -28.31 36.51
C GLY A 592 -12.45 -28.51 35.89
N ARG A 593 -11.59 -27.48 35.85
CA ARG A 593 -10.18 -27.61 35.45
C ARG A 593 -9.24 -27.10 36.51
N VAL A 594 -8.16 -27.85 36.71
CA VAL A 594 -7.06 -27.51 37.62
C VAL A 594 -6.03 -26.65 36.90
N ALA A 595 -5.59 -25.59 37.58
CA ALA A 595 -4.42 -24.81 37.22
C ALA A 595 -3.36 -24.98 38.32
N LEU A 596 -2.09 -25.07 37.91
CA LEU A 596 -0.94 -25.25 38.77
C LEU A 596 0.12 -24.22 38.41
N ILE A 597 0.78 -23.64 39.41
CA ILE A 597 1.93 -22.76 39.21
C ILE A 597 3.02 -23.08 40.23
N ALA A 598 4.27 -23.11 39.78
CA ALA A 598 5.43 -23.18 40.64
C ALA A 598 6.37 -22.02 40.31
N VAL A 599 6.86 -21.35 41.35
CA VAL A 599 7.84 -20.28 41.29
C VAL A 599 8.98 -20.64 42.23
N VAL A 600 10.21 -20.63 41.70
CA VAL A 600 11.41 -20.87 42.49
C VAL A 600 12.32 -19.65 42.41
N PRO A 601 12.74 -19.05 43.54
CA PRO A 601 13.73 -17.98 43.55
C PRO A 601 15.02 -18.41 42.85
N LYS A 602 15.62 -17.53 42.04
CA LYS A 602 16.86 -17.85 41.27
C LYS A 602 17.99 -18.44 42.11
N LYS A 603 18.12 -18.02 43.37
CA LYS A 603 19.13 -18.54 44.30
C LYS A 603 18.95 -20.03 44.68
N LEU A 604 17.76 -20.59 44.43
CA LEU A 604 17.38 -21.97 44.77
C LEU A 604 17.18 -22.87 43.55
N THR A 605 17.33 -22.35 42.32
CA THR A 605 17.08 -23.14 41.10
C THR A 605 18.06 -24.29 40.89
N SER A 606 19.20 -24.28 41.58
CA SER A 606 20.15 -25.40 41.62
C SER A 606 19.66 -26.57 42.49
N LYS A 607 18.77 -26.29 43.45
CA LYS A 607 18.22 -27.28 44.40
C LYS A 607 16.79 -27.70 44.04
N PHE A 608 15.97 -26.78 43.54
CA PHE A 608 14.58 -27.02 43.15
C PHE A 608 14.32 -26.42 41.78
N GLN A 609 13.70 -27.16 40.86
CA GLN A 609 13.37 -26.66 39.53
C GLN A 609 11.85 -26.60 39.34
N ALA A 610 11.31 -25.40 39.05
CA ALA A 610 9.86 -25.20 38.90
C ALA A 610 9.25 -26.08 37.81
N ASN A 611 9.94 -26.24 36.67
CA ASN A 611 9.53 -27.11 35.56
C ASN A 611 9.44 -28.58 35.96
N GLU A 612 10.41 -29.10 36.71
CA GLU A 612 10.40 -30.49 37.17
C GLU A 612 9.29 -30.74 38.20
N ILE A 613 9.09 -29.80 39.13
CA ILE A 613 8.00 -29.85 40.11
C ILE A 613 6.66 -29.94 39.36
N ILE A 614 6.41 -29.00 38.44
CA ILE A 614 5.16 -28.92 37.67
C ILE A 614 4.93 -30.16 36.80
N GLN A 615 5.96 -30.72 36.16
CA GLN A 615 5.82 -31.93 35.35
C GLN A 615 5.34 -33.13 36.19
N LYS A 616 5.85 -33.28 37.42
CA LYS A 616 5.44 -34.35 38.33
C LYS A 616 4.01 -34.15 38.81
N ILE A 617 3.67 -32.97 39.31
CA ILE A 617 2.35 -32.72 39.90
C ILE A 617 1.23 -32.58 38.87
N ALA A 618 1.52 -32.09 37.66
CA ALA A 618 0.54 -32.00 36.59
C ALA A 618 0.08 -33.38 36.10
N SER A 619 0.97 -34.39 36.14
CA SER A 619 0.63 -35.77 35.76
C SER A 619 -0.40 -36.39 36.71
N ILE A 620 -0.37 -36.02 38.00
CA ILE A 620 -1.30 -36.51 39.03
C ILE A 620 -2.72 -36.04 38.73
N VAL A 621 -2.90 -34.77 38.36
CA VAL A 621 -4.21 -34.20 37.97
C VAL A 621 -4.62 -34.55 36.53
N GLY A 622 -3.95 -35.53 35.90
CA GLY A 622 -4.28 -36.03 34.56
C GLY A 622 -3.88 -35.09 33.42
N GLY A 623 -2.90 -34.21 33.65
CA GLY A 623 -2.52 -33.16 32.73
C GLY A 623 -1.01 -33.05 32.48
N LYS A 624 -0.60 -31.90 31.96
CA LYS A 624 0.81 -31.60 31.62
C LYS A 624 1.14 -30.18 32.03
N GLY A 625 2.43 -29.92 32.24
CA GLY A 625 2.93 -28.59 32.55
C GLY A 625 4.38 -28.41 32.12
N GLY A 626 4.80 -27.16 32.06
CA GLY A 626 6.13 -26.79 31.58
C GLY A 626 6.46 -25.34 31.90
N GLY A 627 7.72 -24.98 31.69
CA GLY A 627 8.23 -23.66 31.98
C GLY A 627 9.73 -23.66 32.17
N ARG A 628 10.24 -22.61 32.81
CA ARG A 628 11.66 -22.44 33.12
C ARG A 628 11.95 -22.92 34.55
N PRO A 629 13.22 -23.17 34.92
CA PRO A 629 13.60 -23.53 36.28
C PRO A 629 13.09 -22.56 37.36
N GLU A 630 12.99 -21.27 37.04
CA GLU A 630 12.49 -20.22 37.93
C GLU A 630 10.95 -20.12 38.00
N SER A 631 10.23 -20.57 36.98
CA SER A 631 8.78 -20.42 36.90
C SER A 631 8.17 -21.38 35.89
N ALA A 632 7.20 -22.17 36.32
CA ALA A 632 6.48 -23.10 35.46
C ALA A 632 4.99 -23.16 35.80
N GLN A 633 4.20 -23.55 34.81
CA GLN A 633 2.74 -23.66 34.92
C GLN A 633 2.26 -24.97 34.31
N GLY A 634 1.18 -25.50 34.86
CA GLY A 634 0.54 -26.72 34.38
C GLY A 634 -0.94 -26.73 34.71
N GLY A 635 -1.60 -27.83 34.36
CA GLY A 635 -2.99 -28.03 34.69
C GLY A 635 -3.50 -29.35 34.15
N GLY A 636 -4.69 -29.75 34.59
CA GLY A 636 -5.33 -31.00 34.22
C GLY A 636 -6.82 -31.03 34.54
N PRO A 637 -7.55 -32.05 34.06
CA PRO A 637 -9.00 -32.15 34.23
C PRO A 637 -9.44 -32.68 35.61
N ASP A 638 -8.56 -33.30 36.40
CA ASP A 638 -8.95 -34.00 37.62
C ASP A 638 -8.84 -33.13 38.88
N VAL A 639 -9.93 -32.43 39.23
CA VAL A 639 -10.03 -31.56 40.41
C VAL A 639 -9.93 -32.34 41.73
N GLY A 640 -10.33 -33.61 41.75
CA GLY A 640 -10.29 -34.44 42.95
C GLY A 640 -8.88 -34.75 43.46
N LYS A 641 -7.87 -34.52 42.61
CA LYS A 641 -6.46 -34.85 42.89
C LYS A 641 -5.58 -33.64 43.24
N ILE A 642 -6.17 -32.47 43.47
CA ILE A 642 -5.41 -31.27 43.87
C ILE A 642 -4.60 -31.52 45.14
N GLU A 643 -5.21 -32.12 46.16
CA GLU A 643 -4.51 -32.38 47.43
C GLU A 643 -3.39 -33.42 47.26
N GLU A 644 -3.61 -34.44 46.43
CA GLU A 644 -2.57 -35.43 46.09
C GLU A 644 -1.38 -34.78 45.37
N ALA A 645 -1.66 -33.88 44.42
CA ALA A 645 -0.65 -33.12 43.69
C ALA A 645 0.13 -32.16 44.60
N LEU A 646 -0.55 -31.48 45.54
CA LEU A 646 0.12 -30.61 46.52
C LEU A 646 0.91 -31.40 47.56
N ALA A 647 0.44 -32.58 47.98
CA ALA A 647 1.18 -33.47 48.85
C ALA A 647 2.49 -33.94 48.19
N GLU A 648 2.45 -34.27 46.90
CA GLU A 648 3.66 -34.59 46.14
C GLU A 648 4.59 -33.38 46.01
N ALA A 649 4.05 -32.17 45.78
CA ALA A 649 4.87 -30.95 45.79
C ALA A 649 5.57 -30.74 47.14
N ARG A 650 4.91 -30.99 48.28
CA ARG A 650 5.52 -30.89 49.62
C ARG A 650 6.69 -31.86 49.75
N LYS A 651 6.53 -33.13 49.36
CA LYS A 651 7.61 -34.13 49.39
C LYS A 651 8.82 -33.75 48.55
N LEU A 652 8.59 -33.12 47.38
CA LEU A 652 9.67 -32.66 46.50
C LEU A 652 10.45 -31.48 47.10
N LEU A 653 9.84 -30.72 48.02
CA LEU A 653 10.45 -29.56 48.66
C LEU A 653 11.15 -29.87 49.99
N GLY A 654 10.92 -31.06 50.57
CA GLY A 654 11.51 -31.54 51.83
C GLY A 654 10.52 -31.41 52.97
#